data_AF-A0A423S681-F1
#
_entry.id   AF-A0A423S681-F1
#
_cell.length_a   1.000
_cell.length_b   1.000
_cell.length_c   1.000
_cell.angle_alpha   90.00
_cell.angle_beta   90.00
_cell.angle_gamma   90.00
#
_symmetry.space_group_name_H-M   'P 1'
#
loop_
_entity.id
_entity.type
_entity.pdbx_description
1 polymer ?
#
loop_
_entity_poly.entity_id
_entity_poly.type
_entity_poly.pdbx_seq_one_letter_code
_entity_poly.pdbx_strand_id
1 'polypeptide(L)'
;MKLTKMCAALALAIAPLFAYALEDRSIENASGRTVFVARFFDTGDGSFDDDNTSFWSWQGYQAYKDQVVDGLSYWAEILQPQGNNPATIVNIGTVNMPGNAYGGSPGANGGQSALTQMQQNIFGLLPATGTLPLGGHGFFGLGQDDYALNPAFTQTPLTGKDSVFLTAIHEVAHGLGVGSSVEDKGAIDVFEPYFESRLNRWSQLLIDDNGNPARAGQKILCNGCNNAYDPDAFDMRQDKAVLIGTHINQVLAGGLRGVPVKILDDAGNVDPNYMSHIELRNSVMSHQDYRNYTGFMEAELAVLQDLGFTIDRANFFGRSVYGDGLELVNTQGFFERNAAGTQYRPGRYNQATLGLGLHIYGSNNHIRQAADLLSAGSGGAGIRVDGENNTVIVDPGVKIHANGLNGQGIQFAYGRRHTLVHRGDIQATGSQGVGLRFDFGTNALGSAVENRGSYIHSVDGVDRPLLPELDGPLVEQADITGRVAGRQAAILISDNAYVKRINLMQGARIEGDIISHYAQRDGNNELRLTTLSFGQAADSLGRATGQPDAAFRLSYAGNITGQDNLALSFDGGETRLDGTLQVYSAKVQETATLGGNARFDLATGSALINAGTLAPGNSIGRISVSGDYRQTATGRLVAEFDGNGAHDVLAVSGNVDLTGTLELAPLADWYQNTWSVDTSTLVEAASRSGSFSATQITRLSPILQFSAVSLGDERYRLSATRAQDAYSQYGRDDNQRAAGRALFNLASAGPADAQTLFREIDFSASDGSQIPDALAQLSPANYSALMAASLMRERTIMQTAHQGLSQSTQRPGTDWQGYATAFGSEADQDAGESMIGYDAKLYGLVVGTGRRLASASDFAVGAQLDISTLSVRPDAPYLGKSKATAGGITAHLQYRPDSTQGLFAFSGLRLGLDQVDMRRQISIGNYQTTHSSDWTGRSLSLDAGTGYLWRLNPALSAGPFVSMNYALLSRPSIDESGNAATRLHLDSMRIDALRSSLGLATSWRSARSDGSTLAMHFDIRWDREWLNRDLTQAAHFVIAPTNTTFNTINNVLPRNTMGMRAGLTWQRSEGLSVGATLSAQLGSGYSSLQGQANFSWTF
;
A
#
# COMPACT_ATOMS: atom_id res chain seq x y z
N MET A 1 1.79 83.73 -41.40
CA MET A 1 3.05 83.67 -42.17
C MET A 1 3.73 82.35 -41.81
N LYS A 2 3.58 81.27 -42.60
CA LYS A 2 4.18 80.96 -43.92
C LYS A 2 5.71 80.91 -43.90
N LEU A 3 6.22 79.75 -44.33
CA LEU A 3 7.61 79.33 -44.61
C LEU A 3 8.52 79.03 -43.40
N THR A 4 8.41 77.80 -42.90
CA THR A 4 9.58 77.00 -42.43
C THR A 4 9.25 75.50 -42.31
N LYS A 5 8.19 75.03 -42.99
CA LYS A 5 7.83 73.62 -43.15
C LYS A 5 8.17 73.16 -44.57
N MET A 6 9.46 73.13 -44.96
CA MET A 6 9.84 72.50 -46.24
C MET A 6 11.34 72.13 -46.39
N CYS A 7 12.12 72.04 -45.30
CA CYS A 7 13.49 71.48 -45.37
C CYS A 7 13.78 70.36 -44.37
N ALA A 8 12.88 70.05 -43.43
CA ALA A 8 13.02 68.88 -42.55
C ALA A 8 12.39 67.60 -43.13
N ALA A 9 11.66 67.71 -44.25
CA ALA A 9 10.97 66.58 -44.90
C ALA A 9 11.76 65.95 -46.07
N LEU A 10 12.98 66.44 -46.37
CA LEU A 10 13.81 65.93 -47.47
C LEU A 10 15.14 65.31 -47.00
N ALA A 11 15.33 65.12 -45.69
CA ALA A 11 16.40 64.29 -45.13
C ALA A 11 15.92 62.86 -44.77
N LEU A 12 14.67 62.52 -45.10
CA LEU A 12 14.05 61.19 -44.94
C LEU A 12 14.03 60.38 -46.25
N ALA A 13 14.81 60.78 -47.27
CA ALA A 13 14.84 60.13 -48.58
C ALA A 13 16.27 59.87 -49.07
N ILE A 14 17.13 59.38 -48.17
CA ILE A 14 18.39 58.72 -48.53
C ILE A 14 18.35 57.36 -47.85
N ALA A 15 18.17 56.32 -48.67
CA ALA A 15 18.34 54.88 -48.44
C ALA A 15 18.12 54.32 -47.01
N PRO A 16 17.26 53.29 -46.82
CA PRO A 16 17.52 52.35 -45.73
C PRO A 16 18.84 51.65 -46.07
N LEU A 17 19.94 52.17 -45.55
CA LEU A 17 21.07 51.32 -45.19
C LEU A 17 20.50 50.39 -44.11
N PHE A 18 20.05 49.21 -44.54
CA PHE A 18 19.87 48.08 -43.64
C PHE A 18 21.25 47.84 -43.02
N ALA A 19 21.49 48.44 -41.85
CA ALA A 19 22.46 47.90 -40.93
C ALA A 19 21.87 46.55 -40.51
N TYR A 20 22.27 45.48 -41.19
CA TYR A 20 21.86 44.13 -40.84
C TYR A 20 22.43 43.84 -39.44
N ALA A 21 21.54 43.81 -38.45
CA ALA A 21 21.90 43.46 -37.08
C ALA A 21 21.93 41.94 -37.02
N LEU A 22 23.14 41.38 -36.93
CA LEU A 22 23.35 39.95 -36.67
C LEU A 22 22.56 39.53 -35.42
N GLU A 23 21.95 38.34 -35.48
CA GLU A 23 21.23 37.78 -34.35
C GLU A 23 22.21 37.04 -33.43
N ASP A 24 22.54 37.65 -32.29
CA ASP A 24 23.36 37.05 -31.24
C ASP A 24 22.48 36.45 -30.13
N ARG A 25 22.73 35.19 -29.77
CA ARG A 25 22.09 34.52 -28.62
C ARG A 25 23.15 34.09 -27.61
N SER A 26 23.03 34.61 -26.40
CA SER A 26 23.93 34.27 -25.29
C SER A 26 23.49 32.97 -24.62
N ILE A 27 24.45 32.08 -24.37
CA ILE A 27 24.23 30.79 -23.71
C ILE A 27 25.02 30.77 -22.40
N GLU A 28 24.32 30.59 -21.29
CA GLU A 28 24.89 30.55 -19.94
C GLU A 28 25.01 29.13 -19.41
N ASN A 29 26.03 28.90 -18.59
CA ASN A 29 26.13 27.66 -17.81
C ASN A 29 25.31 27.75 -16.50
N ALA A 30 25.27 26.65 -15.73
CA ALA A 30 24.55 26.58 -14.46
C ALA A 30 24.98 27.60 -13.38
N SER A 31 26.13 28.26 -13.55
CA SER A 31 26.59 29.33 -12.65
C SER A 31 26.16 30.74 -13.09
N GLY A 32 25.44 30.87 -14.21
CA GLY A 32 25.04 32.15 -14.82
C GLY A 32 26.17 32.83 -15.60
N ARG A 33 27.25 32.11 -15.93
CA ARG A 33 28.34 32.65 -16.78
C ARG A 33 28.00 32.36 -18.23
N THR A 34 27.97 33.39 -19.08
CA THR A 34 27.87 33.22 -20.53
C THR A 34 29.13 32.51 -21.06
N VAL A 35 28.94 31.29 -21.58
CA VAL A 35 30.01 30.46 -22.14
C VAL A 35 30.13 30.66 -23.64
N PHE A 36 28.99 30.66 -24.34
CA PHE A 36 28.93 30.82 -25.79
C PHE A 36 28.04 31.99 -26.19
N VAL A 37 28.34 32.57 -27.35
CA VAL A 37 27.42 33.42 -28.10
C VAL A 37 27.22 32.77 -29.47
N ALA A 38 26.00 32.33 -29.75
CA ALA A 38 25.58 31.85 -31.06
C ALA A 38 25.25 33.06 -31.92
N ARG A 39 26.06 33.34 -32.95
CA ARG A 39 25.87 34.46 -33.86
C ARG A 39 25.37 33.96 -35.21
N PHE A 40 24.11 34.20 -35.52
CA PHE A 40 23.50 33.73 -36.76
C PHE A 40 23.69 34.74 -37.90
N PHE A 41 24.19 34.26 -39.03
CA PHE A 41 24.33 34.98 -40.28
C PHE A 41 23.21 34.55 -41.24
N ASP A 42 22.43 35.50 -41.72
CA ASP A 42 21.45 35.30 -42.80
C ASP A 42 22.05 35.62 -44.17
N THR A 43 21.30 35.38 -45.24
CA THR A 43 21.73 35.70 -46.61
C THR A 43 21.99 37.21 -46.73
N GLY A 44 23.23 37.61 -47.01
CA GLY A 44 23.63 39.01 -47.16
C GLY A 44 24.36 39.63 -45.96
N ASP A 45 24.52 38.90 -44.85
CA ASP A 45 25.18 39.40 -43.63
C ASP A 45 26.71 39.32 -43.66
N GLY A 46 27.29 38.85 -44.76
CA GLY A 46 28.74 38.66 -44.94
C GLY A 46 29.20 37.24 -44.65
N SER A 47 30.52 37.04 -44.60
CA SER A 47 31.12 35.72 -44.38
C SER A 47 31.07 35.34 -42.90
N PHE A 48 30.67 34.10 -42.62
CA PHE A 48 30.61 33.55 -41.26
C PHE A 48 31.82 32.65 -40.94
N ASP A 49 32.49 32.13 -41.98
CA ASP A 49 33.81 31.50 -41.95
C ASP A 49 34.72 32.11 -43.05
N ASP A 50 35.96 31.59 -43.19
CA ASP A 50 36.97 32.18 -44.08
C ASP A 50 36.61 32.14 -45.58
N ASP A 51 35.67 31.28 -46.01
CA ASP A 51 35.39 31.00 -47.42
C ASP A 51 33.90 31.14 -47.82
N ASN A 52 32.98 31.23 -46.86
CA ASN A 52 31.54 31.05 -47.07
C ASN A 52 30.69 32.18 -46.48
N THR A 53 29.63 32.51 -47.24
CA THR A 53 28.48 33.32 -46.80
C THR A 53 27.25 32.42 -46.73
N SER A 54 26.28 32.74 -45.86
CA SER A 54 25.05 31.95 -45.73
C SER A 54 24.32 31.77 -47.08
N PHE A 55 24.06 30.52 -47.45
CA PHE A 55 23.47 30.11 -48.73
C PHE A 55 21.94 30.17 -48.77
N TRP A 56 21.29 29.80 -47.66
CA TRP A 56 19.83 29.82 -47.52
C TRP A 56 19.38 30.58 -46.26
N SER A 57 18.20 31.20 -46.29
CA SER A 57 17.75 32.08 -45.20
C SER A 57 17.21 31.31 -44.00
N TRP A 58 17.48 31.79 -42.79
CA TRP A 58 16.91 31.25 -41.56
C TRP A 58 15.42 31.57 -41.37
N GLN A 59 14.85 32.44 -42.22
CA GLN A 59 13.43 32.80 -42.14
C GLN A 59 12.53 31.56 -42.29
N GLY A 60 11.71 31.29 -41.27
CA GLY A 60 10.84 30.10 -41.21
C GLY A 60 11.46 28.88 -40.52
N TYR A 61 12.75 28.92 -40.16
CA TYR A 61 13.49 27.82 -39.54
C TYR A 61 13.90 28.12 -38.10
N GLN A 62 13.00 28.75 -37.34
CA GLN A 62 13.26 29.15 -35.96
C GLN A 62 13.58 27.95 -35.06
N ALA A 63 12.90 26.81 -35.28
CA ALA A 63 13.16 25.58 -34.55
C ALA A 63 14.59 25.04 -34.76
N TYR A 64 15.19 25.25 -35.93
CA TYR A 64 16.58 24.84 -36.20
C TYR A 64 17.57 25.74 -35.45
N LYS A 65 17.32 27.06 -35.42
CA LYS A 65 18.10 27.99 -34.60
C LYS A 65 18.06 27.62 -33.12
N ASP A 66 16.87 27.28 -32.61
CA ASP A 66 16.68 26.87 -31.22
C ASP A 66 17.45 25.57 -30.93
N GLN A 67 17.43 24.59 -31.84
CA GLN A 67 18.21 23.36 -31.70
C GLN A 67 19.74 23.56 -31.74
N VAL A 68 20.26 24.49 -32.55
CA VAL A 68 21.69 24.85 -32.51
C VAL A 68 22.04 25.47 -31.15
N VAL A 69 21.16 26.31 -30.60
CA VAL A 69 21.32 26.87 -29.25
C VAL A 69 21.28 25.78 -28.19
N ASP A 70 20.41 24.79 -28.32
CA ASP A 70 20.35 23.64 -27.42
C ASP A 70 21.66 22.82 -27.46
N GLY A 71 22.25 22.62 -28.65
CA GLY A 71 23.54 21.93 -28.81
C GLY A 71 24.70 22.69 -28.17
N LEU A 72 24.71 24.02 -28.29
CA LEU A 72 25.67 24.87 -27.58
C LEU A 72 25.40 24.92 -26.07
N SER A 73 24.14 24.81 -25.64
CA SER A 73 23.75 24.75 -24.23
C SER A 73 24.24 23.45 -23.58
N TYR A 74 24.17 22.32 -24.29
CA TYR A 74 24.80 21.07 -23.87
C TYR A 74 26.30 21.25 -23.59
N TRP A 75 27.04 21.88 -24.52
CA TRP A 75 28.46 22.17 -24.30
C TRP A 75 28.69 23.17 -23.16
N ALA A 76 27.85 24.19 -23.02
CA ALA A 76 27.96 25.17 -21.93
C ALA A 76 27.74 24.55 -20.55
N GLU A 77 26.91 23.50 -20.46
CA GLU A 77 26.69 22.74 -19.22
C GLU A 77 27.92 21.91 -18.83
N ILE A 78 28.59 21.31 -19.82
CA ILE A 78 29.75 20.42 -19.62
C ILE A 78 31.03 21.19 -19.35
N LEU A 79 31.28 22.25 -20.13
CA LEU A 79 32.55 22.97 -20.12
C LEU A 79 32.58 24.00 -18.98
N GLN A 80 33.68 24.01 -18.22
CA GLN A 80 33.97 25.05 -17.24
C GLN A 80 35.06 25.98 -17.79
N PRO A 81 34.72 27.17 -18.31
CA PRO A 81 35.73 28.06 -18.86
C PRO A 81 36.71 28.52 -17.79
N GLN A 82 37.99 28.49 -18.14
CA GLN A 82 39.10 28.90 -17.29
C GLN A 82 39.35 30.41 -17.48
N GLY A 83 39.82 31.11 -16.45
CA GLY A 83 40.09 32.54 -16.50
C GLY A 83 38.86 33.43 -16.75
N ASN A 84 39.10 34.69 -17.12
CA ASN A 84 38.10 35.76 -17.23
C ASN A 84 37.86 36.24 -18.69
N ASN A 85 38.22 35.41 -19.67
CA ASN A 85 37.96 35.72 -21.07
C ASN A 85 36.45 35.89 -21.35
N PRO A 86 36.07 36.73 -22.34
CA PRO A 86 34.68 36.87 -22.76
C PRO A 86 34.13 35.57 -23.37
N ALA A 87 32.82 35.51 -23.55
CA ALA A 87 32.15 34.35 -24.11
C ALA A 87 32.71 33.96 -25.50
N THR A 88 32.78 32.66 -25.76
CA THR A 88 33.24 32.10 -27.03
C THR A 88 32.16 32.30 -28.08
N ILE A 89 32.42 33.21 -29.03
CA ILE A 89 31.53 33.48 -30.16
C ILE A 89 31.65 32.37 -31.21
N VAL A 90 30.53 31.75 -31.58
CA VAL A 90 30.40 30.77 -32.66
C VAL A 90 29.57 31.40 -33.78
N ASN A 91 30.19 31.60 -34.94
CA ASN A 91 29.53 32.12 -36.13
C ASN A 91 28.74 30.98 -36.82
N ILE A 92 27.45 31.19 -37.03
CA ILE A 92 26.52 30.16 -37.52
C ILE A 92 25.93 30.62 -38.84
N GLY A 93 26.19 29.85 -39.90
CA GLY A 93 25.68 30.11 -41.24
C GLY A 93 25.04 28.88 -41.86
N THR A 94 24.65 29.04 -43.12
CA THR A 94 23.97 28.01 -43.90
C THR A 94 24.74 27.73 -45.18
N VAL A 95 24.76 26.49 -45.66
CA VAL A 95 25.59 26.08 -46.81
C VAL A 95 24.85 25.22 -47.80
N ASN A 96 25.38 25.19 -49.04
CA ASN A 96 24.86 24.36 -50.13
C ASN A 96 25.42 22.94 -50.08
N MET A 97 25.21 22.26 -48.95
CA MET A 97 25.62 20.86 -48.77
C MET A 97 24.42 20.08 -48.23
N PRO A 98 23.48 19.66 -49.10
CA PRO A 98 22.28 18.94 -48.64
C PRO A 98 22.64 17.68 -47.83
N GLY A 99 21.97 17.48 -46.69
CA GLY A 99 22.20 16.34 -45.79
C GLY A 99 23.56 16.33 -45.09
N ASN A 100 24.26 17.46 -45.02
CA ASN A 100 25.56 17.55 -44.37
C ASN A 100 25.74 18.86 -43.59
N ALA A 101 26.68 18.87 -42.66
CA ALA A 101 27.09 20.05 -41.92
C ALA A 101 28.63 20.04 -41.75
N TYR A 102 29.17 21.15 -41.25
CA TYR A 102 30.57 21.21 -40.85
C TYR A 102 30.76 22.25 -39.75
N GLY A 103 31.75 22.01 -38.90
CA GLY A 103 32.15 22.95 -37.86
C GLY A 103 33.66 22.95 -37.64
N GLY A 104 34.15 24.03 -37.04
CA GLY A 104 35.58 24.18 -36.81
C GLY A 104 35.96 25.45 -36.09
N SER A 105 37.26 25.60 -35.85
CA SER A 105 37.84 26.80 -35.26
C SER A 105 39.24 27.00 -35.84
N PRO A 106 39.59 28.22 -36.29
CA PRO A 106 40.92 28.47 -36.83
C PRO A 106 42.01 28.20 -35.78
N GLY A 107 43.21 27.86 -36.23
CA GLY A 107 44.38 27.71 -35.36
C GLY A 107 44.69 29.01 -34.62
N ALA A 108 44.87 28.95 -33.30
CA ALA A 108 45.10 30.14 -32.50
C ALA A 108 46.48 30.76 -32.76
N ASN A 109 46.64 32.04 -32.42
CA ASN A 109 47.84 32.84 -32.70
C ASN A 109 48.24 32.84 -34.20
N GLY A 110 47.25 32.86 -35.11
CA GLY A 110 47.49 32.83 -36.55
C GLY A 110 48.09 31.50 -37.03
N GLY A 111 47.59 30.38 -36.50
CA GLY A 111 48.11 29.04 -36.77
C GLY A 111 49.42 28.69 -36.03
N GLN A 112 49.96 29.60 -35.21
CA GLN A 112 51.20 29.40 -34.45
C GLN A 112 50.98 28.72 -33.09
N SER A 113 49.77 28.23 -32.79
CA SER A 113 49.42 27.50 -31.57
C SER A 113 49.03 26.07 -31.90
N ALA A 114 49.25 25.13 -30.98
CA ALA A 114 48.71 23.76 -31.06
C ALA A 114 47.23 23.68 -30.61
N LEU A 115 46.61 24.83 -30.36
CA LEU A 115 45.23 25.00 -29.90
C LEU A 115 44.41 25.71 -30.97
N THR A 116 43.11 25.39 -31.03
CA THR A 116 42.14 26.19 -31.76
C THR A 116 41.86 27.52 -31.03
N GLN A 117 41.29 28.51 -31.72
CA GLN A 117 40.90 29.78 -31.09
C GLN A 117 39.84 29.59 -30.00
N MET A 118 38.90 28.66 -30.19
CA MET A 118 37.92 28.31 -29.14
C MET A 118 38.62 27.73 -27.91
N GLN A 119 39.55 26.78 -28.08
CA GLN A 119 40.34 26.22 -26.97
C GLN A 119 41.12 27.30 -26.23
N GLN A 120 41.84 28.17 -26.96
CA GLN A 120 42.62 29.24 -26.35
C GLN A 120 41.73 30.19 -25.52
N ASN A 121 40.54 30.54 -26.04
CA ASN A 121 39.60 31.40 -25.33
C ASN A 121 39.04 30.72 -24.07
N ILE A 122 38.57 29.47 -24.20
CA ILE A 122 37.97 28.69 -23.10
C ILE A 122 39.00 28.37 -22.00
N PHE A 123 40.28 28.19 -22.35
CA PHE A 123 41.37 28.00 -21.38
C PHE A 123 41.80 29.29 -20.68
N GLY A 124 41.16 30.42 -20.94
CA GLY A 124 41.49 31.69 -20.30
C GLY A 124 42.87 32.22 -20.67
N LEU A 125 43.44 31.71 -21.77
CA LEU A 125 44.73 32.13 -22.27
C LEU A 125 44.55 33.46 -23.02
N LEU A 126 45.51 34.37 -22.86
CA LEU A 126 45.44 35.67 -23.54
C LEU A 126 45.31 35.46 -25.05
N PRO A 127 44.38 36.17 -25.74
CA PRO A 127 44.36 36.13 -27.20
C PRO A 127 45.70 36.64 -27.72
N ALA A 128 46.20 36.08 -28.82
CA ALA A 128 47.22 36.79 -29.59
C ALA A 128 46.73 38.21 -29.82
N THR A 129 47.60 39.18 -29.59
CA THR A 129 47.37 40.58 -29.91
C THR A 129 46.89 40.73 -31.36
N GLY A 130 45.57 40.79 -31.58
CA GLY A 130 44.94 40.82 -32.91
C GLY A 130 43.42 40.67 -32.86
N THR A 131 42.74 41.18 -33.91
CA THR A 131 41.29 41.05 -34.14
C THR A 131 40.89 39.59 -34.41
N LEU A 132 39.79 39.13 -33.80
CA LEU A 132 39.19 37.82 -34.10
C LEU A 132 38.87 37.72 -35.60
N PRO A 133 39.32 36.67 -36.32
CA PRO A 133 38.91 36.43 -37.69
C PRO A 133 37.38 36.43 -37.79
N LEU A 134 36.84 37.32 -38.63
CA LEU A 134 35.39 37.49 -38.85
C LEU A 134 34.57 37.73 -37.56
N GLY A 135 35.21 38.23 -36.50
CA GLY A 135 34.57 38.52 -35.22
C GLY A 135 34.13 37.29 -34.39
N GLY A 136 34.59 36.08 -34.73
CA GLY A 136 34.25 34.82 -34.07
C GLY A 136 35.48 34.01 -33.62
N HIS A 137 35.26 33.00 -32.76
CA HIS A 137 36.31 32.05 -32.35
C HIS A 137 36.20 30.71 -33.09
N GLY A 138 35.00 30.35 -33.53
CA GLY A 138 34.73 29.16 -34.33
C GLY A 138 33.49 29.37 -35.20
N PHE A 139 33.18 28.38 -36.04
CA PHE A 139 32.10 28.45 -37.01
C PHE A 139 31.33 27.12 -37.11
N PHE A 140 30.10 27.21 -37.59
CA PHE A 140 29.19 26.10 -37.87
C PHE A 140 28.37 26.42 -39.13
N GLY A 141 28.40 25.52 -40.12
CA GLY A 141 27.63 25.64 -41.36
C GLY A 141 26.61 24.51 -41.49
N LEU A 142 25.33 24.86 -41.61
CA LEU A 142 24.24 23.90 -41.73
C LEU A 142 23.77 23.73 -43.18
N GLY A 143 23.77 22.50 -43.68
CA GLY A 143 23.16 22.13 -44.95
C GLY A 143 21.63 21.99 -44.87
N GLN A 144 20.98 21.94 -46.03
CA GLN A 144 19.53 21.68 -46.09
C GLN A 144 19.23 20.19 -45.90
N ASP A 145 18.32 19.86 -44.99
CA ASP A 145 17.79 18.51 -44.82
C ASP A 145 16.38 18.50 -44.20
N ASP A 146 15.73 17.33 -44.16
CA ASP A 146 14.47 17.07 -43.45
C ASP A 146 14.72 16.79 -41.96
N TYR A 147 15.18 17.81 -41.23
CA TYR A 147 15.47 17.70 -39.81
C TYR A 147 14.22 17.55 -38.94
N ALA A 148 14.39 16.90 -37.79
CA ALA A 148 13.40 16.86 -36.72
C ALA A 148 13.09 18.27 -36.21
N LEU A 149 11.80 18.62 -36.07
CA LEU A 149 11.39 19.95 -35.62
C LEU A 149 11.48 20.14 -34.10
N ASN A 150 11.27 19.08 -33.32
CA ASN A 150 11.25 19.13 -31.86
C ASN A 150 11.91 17.87 -31.26
N PRO A 151 13.23 17.70 -31.35
CA PRO A 151 13.91 16.58 -30.72
C PRO A 151 13.80 16.68 -29.18
N ALA A 152 13.66 15.54 -28.52
CA ALA A 152 13.59 15.46 -27.07
C ALA A 152 14.95 15.06 -26.48
N PHE A 153 15.41 15.76 -25.43
CA PHE A 153 16.55 15.30 -24.63
C PHE A 153 16.21 13.94 -24.02
N THR A 154 16.86 12.89 -24.53
CA THR A 154 16.71 11.48 -24.15
C THR A 154 18.02 10.78 -24.44
N GLN A 155 18.35 9.67 -23.78
CA GLN A 155 19.65 9.00 -23.98
C GLN A 155 19.85 8.46 -25.42
N THR A 156 18.76 8.19 -26.13
CA THR A 156 18.74 7.68 -27.51
C THR A 156 17.81 8.54 -28.38
N PRO A 157 18.13 8.84 -29.65
CA PRO A 157 17.24 9.60 -30.54
C PRO A 157 15.89 8.90 -30.73
N LEU A 158 14.80 9.65 -30.93
CA LEU A 158 13.42 9.10 -31.00
C LEU A 158 12.59 9.58 -32.21
N THR A 159 13.15 10.42 -33.07
CA THR A 159 12.40 11.13 -34.13
C THR A 159 12.40 10.40 -35.47
N GLY A 160 13.38 9.51 -35.69
CA GLY A 160 13.60 8.86 -36.99
C GLY A 160 14.07 9.78 -38.10
N LYS A 161 14.39 11.04 -37.79
CA LYS A 161 14.90 12.07 -38.70
C LYS A 161 16.22 12.62 -38.19
N ASP A 162 17.00 13.22 -39.09
CA ASP A 162 18.22 13.94 -38.71
C ASP A 162 17.92 15.04 -37.67
N SER A 163 18.86 15.32 -36.78
CA SER A 163 18.69 16.21 -35.64
C SER A 163 19.71 17.33 -35.64
N VAL A 164 19.26 18.56 -35.95
CA VAL A 164 20.11 19.77 -35.88
C VAL A 164 20.78 19.92 -34.51
N PHE A 165 20.10 19.52 -33.44
CA PHE A 165 20.66 19.50 -32.09
C PHE A 165 21.90 18.58 -31.98
N LEU A 166 21.82 17.34 -32.49
CA LEU A 166 22.94 16.40 -32.47
C LEU A 166 24.04 16.80 -33.45
N THR A 167 23.67 17.30 -34.62
CA THR A 167 24.59 17.90 -35.59
C THR A 167 25.36 19.07 -34.94
N ALA A 168 24.70 19.97 -34.22
CA ALA A 168 25.37 21.07 -33.52
C ALA A 168 26.30 20.56 -32.40
N ILE A 169 25.92 19.51 -31.67
CA ILE A 169 26.83 18.88 -30.69
C ILE A 169 28.07 18.34 -31.42
N HIS A 170 27.88 17.63 -32.53
CA HIS A 170 28.94 17.02 -33.32
C HIS A 170 29.91 18.09 -33.85
N GLU A 171 29.40 19.02 -34.65
CA GLU A 171 30.23 19.98 -35.39
C GLU A 171 30.97 20.97 -34.48
N VAL A 172 30.35 21.37 -33.37
CA VAL A 172 31.02 22.25 -32.40
C VAL A 172 32.20 21.54 -31.74
N ALA A 173 32.19 20.21 -31.61
CA ALA A 173 33.30 19.45 -31.05
C ALA A 173 34.58 19.61 -31.87
N HIS A 174 34.49 19.70 -33.20
CA HIS A 174 35.64 19.99 -34.05
C HIS A 174 36.26 21.35 -33.72
N GLY A 175 35.44 22.37 -33.47
CA GLY A 175 35.90 23.67 -32.97
C GLY A 175 36.57 23.60 -31.60
N LEU A 176 36.12 22.69 -30.73
CA LEU A 176 36.74 22.39 -29.44
C LEU A 176 38.06 21.60 -29.56
N GLY A 177 38.48 21.23 -30.77
CA GLY A 177 39.76 20.59 -31.06
C GLY A 177 39.70 19.07 -31.19
N VAL A 178 38.50 18.51 -31.45
CA VAL A 178 38.33 17.15 -31.97
C VAL A 178 38.69 17.17 -33.45
N GLY A 179 39.97 17.04 -33.78
CA GLY A 179 40.41 17.09 -35.16
C GLY A 179 41.92 16.88 -35.26
N SER A 180 42.38 16.12 -36.25
CA SER A 180 43.80 15.85 -36.44
C SER A 180 44.50 17.00 -37.16
N SER A 181 45.82 17.11 -36.97
CA SER A 181 46.68 18.03 -37.72
C SER A 181 47.39 17.24 -38.81
N VAL A 182 46.64 16.93 -39.87
CA VAL A 182 47.09 16.15 -41.03
C VAL A 182 46.95 17.00 -42.28
N GLU A 183 48.02 17.06 -43.06
CA GLU A 183 48.05 17.67 -44.38
C GLU A 183 48.10 16.58 -45.46
N ASP A 184 47.33 16.73 -46.52
CA ASP A 184 47.44 15.89 -47.72
C ASP A 184 48.41 16.52 -48.72
N LYS A 185 49.46 15.78 -49.09
CA LYS A 185 50.49 16.22 -50.07
C LYS A 185 50.22 15.74 -51.48
N GLY A 186 49.19 14.92 -51.67
CA GLY A 186 48.86 14.36 -52.96
C GLY A 186 48.18 15.36 -53.88
N ALA A 187 48.00 14.94 -55.13
CA ALA A 187 47.11 15.63 -56.05
C ALA A 187 45.64 15.39 -55.64
N ILE A 188 44.70 16.11 -56.27
CA ILE A 188 43.27 15.86 -56.08
C ILE A 188 42.96 14.35 -56.27
N ASP A 189 42.13 13.79 -55.38
CA ASP A 189 41.77 12.36 -55.34
C ASP A 189 42.94 11.36 -55.16
N VAL A 190 44.12 11.83 -54.74
CA VAL A 190 45.27 10.99 -54.39
C VAL A 190 45.64 11.27 -52.95
N PHE A 191 45.30 10.37 -52.04
CA PHE A 191 45.54 10.56 -50.62
C PHE A 191 47.00 10.28 -50.24
N GLU A 192 47.80 11.32 -50.00
CA GLU A 192 49.14 11.21 -49.43
C GLU A 192 49.21 11.96 -48.09
N PRO A 193 48.57 11.43 -47.02
CA PRO A 193 48.48 12.12 -45.73
C PRO A 193 49.80 12.11 -44.94
N TYR A 194 50.13 13.26 -44.36
CA TYR A 194 51.24 13.47 -43.43
C TYR A 194 50.73 14.21 -42.20
N PHE A 195 51.23 13.84 -41.02
CA PHE A 195 51.12 14.75 -39.90
C PHE A 195 51.83 16.06 -40.21
N GLU A 196 51.21 17.17 -39.86
CA GLU A 196 51.81 18.50 -40.01
C GLU A 196 53.14 18.62 -39.25
N SER A 197 53.93 19.62 -39.60
CA SER A 197 55.20 19.94 -38.93
C SER A 197 55.07 20.26 -37.43
N ARG A 198 53.84 20.46 -36.95
CA ARG A 198 53.50 20.60 -35.54
C ARG A 198 52.21 19.83 -35.26
N LEU A 199 52.25 18.93 -34.28
CA LEU A 199 51.05 18.23 -33.84
C LEU A 199 50.17 19.13 -32.96
N ASN A 200 48.89 19.18 -33.26
CA ASN A 200 47.88 19.71 -32.34
C ASN A 200 47.69 18.76 -31.14
N ARG A 201 46.93 19.18 -30.12
CA ARG A 201 46.74 18.36 -28.90
C ARG A 201 46.06 17.02 -29.16
N TRP A 202 45.14 16.95 -30.12
CA TRP A 202 44.48 15.71 -30.53
C TRP A 202 45.48 14.69 -31.07
N SER A 203 46.29 15.12 -32.05
CA SER A 203 47.24 14.25 -32.72
C SER A 203 48.35 13.76 -31.78
N GLN A 204 48.66 14.51 -30.73
CA GLN A 204 49.60 14.07 -29.68
C GLN A 204 49.08 12.88 -28.86
N LEU A 205 47.78 12.62 -28.83
CA LEU A 205 47.17 11.48 -28.14
C LEU A 205 47.09 10.22 -29.02
N LEU A 206 47.35 10.35 -30.33
CA LEU A 206 47.18 9.27 -31.31
C LEU A 206 48.27 8.20 -31.19
N ILE A 207 47.82 6.95 -31.23
CA ILE A 207 48.63 5.74 -31.25
C ILE A 207 48.18 4.86 -32.41
N ASP A 208 49.13 4.42 -33.22
CA ASP A 208 48.88 3.61 -34.41
C ASP A 208 48.48 2.15 -34.08
N ASP A 209 48.37 1.32 -35.12
CA ASP A 209 48.01 -0.10 -35.01
C ASP A 209 49.07 -0.93 -34.24
N ASN A 210 50.32 -0.46 -34.21
CA ASN A 210 51.46 -1.14 -33.62
C ASN A 210 51.83 -0.60 -32.22
N GLY A 211 51.11 0.42 -31.72
CA GLY A 211 51.37 1.03 -30.42
C GLY A 211 52.35 2.20 -30.45
N ASN A 212 52.68 2.75 -31.62
CA ASN A 212 53.59 3.88 -31.76
C ASN A 212 52.84 5.22 -31.72
N PRO A 213 53.38 6.24 -31.03
CA PRO A 213 52.80 7.58 -31.00
C PRO A 213 53.05 8.35 -32.29
N ALA A 214 52.10 9.22 -32.65
CA ALA A 214 52.24 10.15 -33.76
C ALA A 214 53.43 11.11 -33.57
N ARG A 215 54.09 11.46 -34.67
CA ARG A 215 55.22 12.41 -34.71
C ARG A 215 54.99 13.45 -35.80
N ALA A 216 55.50 14.67 -35.57
CA ALA A 216 55.38 15.75 -36.53
C ALA A 216 56.08 15.41 -37.87
N GLY A 217 55.44 15.75 -38.99
CA GLY A 217 55.96 15.48 -40.35
C GLY A 217 55.93 14.02 -40.77
N GLN A 218 55.40 13.11 -39.93
CA GLN A 218 55.41 11.67 -40.17
C GLN A 218 54.36 11.30 -41.23
N LYS A 219 54.75 10.41 -42.16
CA LYS A 219 53.83 9.80 -43.13
C LYS A 219 52.78 8.97 -42.42
N ILE A 220 51.58 8.92 -42.98
CA ILE A 220 50.53 8.02 -42.51
C ILE A 220 50.31 6.93 -43.56
N LEU A 221 50.42 5.66 -43.15
CA LEU A 221 50.11 4.51 -44.00
C LEU A 221 48.68 4.06 -43.70
N CYS A 222 47.84 3.98 -44.73
CA CYS A 222 46.48 3.48 -44.62
C CYS A 222 46.09 2.65 -45.84
N ASN A 223 45.00 1.90 -45.72
CA ASN A 223 44.40 1.27 -46.90
C ASN A 223 43.76 2.36 -47.78
N GLY A 224 44.18 2.46 -49.05
CA GLY A 224 43.74 3.54 -49.95
C GLY A 224 44.65 4.78 -50.00
N CYS A 225 45.65 4.89 -49.12
CA CYS A 225 46.67 5.93 -49.18
C CYS A 225 47.78 5.61 -50.20
N ASN A 226 48.32 6.61 -50.90
CA ASN A 226 49.40 6.49 -51.89
C ASN A 226 50.82 6.73 -51.30
N ASN A 227 50.96 6.69 -49.97
CA ASN A 227 52.27 6.80 -49.32
C ASN A 227 53.08 5.51 -49.49
N ALA A 228 54.34 5.62 -49.95
CA ALA A 228 55.27 4.49 -49.99
C ALA A 228 55.55 3.95 -48.58
N TYR A 229 55.67 2.63 -48.45
CA TYR A 229 55.96 1.98 -47.17
C TYR A 229 57.24 2.53 -46.53
N ASP A 230 57.14 2.83 -45.24
CA ASP A 230 58.20 3.40 -44.42
C ASP A 230 58.02 2.82 -42.99
N PRO A 231 59.02 2.12 -42.42
CA PRO A 231 58.89 1.51 -41.10
C PRO A 231 58.76 2.52 -39.96
N ASP A 232 59.11 3.79 -40.20
CA ASP A 232 58.96 4.88 -39.22
C ASP A 232 57.65 5.68 -39.42
N ALA A 233 56.78 5.28 -40.37
CA ALA A 233 55.48 5.91 -40.58
C ALA A 233 54.46 5.55 -39.49
N PHE A 234 53.40 6.36 -39.38
CA PHE A 234 52.25 6.06 -38.54
C PHE A 234 51.36 5.04 -39.26
N ASP A 235 51.28 3.82 -38.74
CA ASP A 235 50.67 2.69 -39.47
C ASP A 235 49.23 2.45 -39.05
N MET A 236 48.31 2.75 -39.97
CA MET A 236 46.86 2.55 -39.84
C MET A 236 46.29 1.61 -40.89
N ARG A 237 47.11 0.72 -41.46
CA ARG A 237 46.64 -0.20 -42.50
C ARG A 237 45.61 -1.22 -41.99
N GLN A 238 45.51 -1.43 -40.68
CA GLN A 238 44.43 -2.20 -40.05
C GLN A 238 43.27 -1.33 -39.54
N ASP A 239 43.39 0.00 -39.63
CA ASP A 239 42.38 0.98 -39.22
C ASP A 239 41.92 0.82 -37.76
N LYS A 240 42.89 0.64 -36.85
CA LYS A 240 42.65 0.38 -35.42
C LYS A 240 43.35 1.38 -34.51
N ALA A 241 43.73 2.56 -35.01
CA ALA A 241 44.36 3.58 -34.19
C ALA A 241 43.46 3.99 -33.01
N VAL A 242 44.08 4.51 -31.96
CA VAL A 242 43.38 4.95 -30.74
C VAL A 242 43.96 6.24 -30.21
N LEU A 243 43.15 6.96 -29.45
CA LEU A 243 43.57 8.02 -28.55
C LEU A 243 43.87 7.43 -27.18
N ILE A 244 45.01 7.81 -26.61
CA ILE A 244 45.37 7.48 -25.22
C ILE A 244 45.65 8.75 -24.42
N GLY A 245 45.33 8.72 -23.15
CA GLY A 245 45.52 9.85 -22.24
C GLY A 245 45.26 9.45 -20.80
N THR A 246 45.57 10.33 -19.86
CA THR A 246 45.46 10.01 -18.43
C THR A 246 44.00 9.83 -18.03
N HIS A 247 43.14 10.73 -18.50
CA HIS A 247 41.71 10.69 -18.24
C HIS A 247 41.00 9.59 -19.03
N ILE A 248 41.40 9.35 -20.29
CA ILE A 248 40.92 8.24 -21.10
C ILE A 248 41.18 6.90 -20.39
N ASN A 249 42.41 6.66 -19.96
CA ASN A 249 42.79 5.42 -19.29
C ASN A 249 42.05 5.23 -17.96
N GLN A 250 41.77 6.32 -17.24
CA GLN A 250 40.98 6.30 -16.01
C GLN A 250 39.55 5.79 -16.26
N VAL A 251 38.89 6.30 -17.29
CA VAL A 251 37.48 5.97 -17.61
C VAL A 251 37.35 4.58 -18.22
N LEU A 252 38.23 4.24 -19.16
CA LEU A 252 38.20 2.92 -19.81
C LEU A 252 38.56 1.80 -18.83
N ALA A 253 39.41 2.09 -17.84
CA ALA A 253 39.83 1.14 -16.79
C ALA A 253 40.32 -0.21 -17.35
N GLY A 254 40.99 -0.19 -18.52
CA GLY A 254 41.48 -1.38 -19.22
C GLY A 254 40.44 -2.15 -20.05
N GLY A 255 39.20 -1.66 -20.14
CA GLY A 255 38.13 -2.29 -20.94
C GLY A 255 38.34 -2.16 -22.45
N LEU A 256 38.95 -1.06 -22.91
CA LEU A 256 39.38 -0.83 -24.28
C LEU A 256 40.86 -0.40 -24.30
N ARG A 257 41.56 -0.62 -25.42
CA ARG A 257 42.97 -0.21 -25.62
C ARG A 257 43.18 1.30 -25.51
N GLY A 258 42.16 2.05 -25.89
CA GLY A 258 42.08 3.50 -25.98
C GLY A 258 40.75 3.86 -26.64
N VAL A 259 40.50 5.15 -26.85
CA VAL A 259 39.31 5.58 -27.60
C VAL A 259 39.60 5.40 -29.10
N PRO A 260 38.88 4.54 -29.82
CA PRO A 260 39.18 4.22 -31.22
C PRO A 260 38.98 5.44 -32.13
N VAL A 261 39.83 5.53 -33.15
CA VAL A 261 39.70 6.45 -34.28
C VAL A 261 39.99 5.69 -35.56
N LYS A 262 39.42 6.13 -36.67
CA LYS A 262 39.62 5.53 -37.99
C LYS A 262 40.02 6.58 -39.00
N ILE A 263 40.73 6.13 -40.03
CA ILE A 263 41.04 6.92 -41.22
C ILE A 263 40.14 6.55 -42.40
N LEU A 264 39.36 5.46 -42.28
CA LEU A 264 38.38 5.05 -43.27
C LEU A 264 36.96 5.44 -42.84
N ASP A 265 36.13 5.81 -43.81
CA ASP A 265 34.68 5.96 -43.65
C ASP A 265 33.97 4.60 -43.52
N ASP A 266 32.66 4.59 -43.29
CA ASP A 266 31.88 3.35 -43.12
C ASP A 266 31.80 2.52 -44.42
N ALA A 267 32.03 3.14 -45.58
CA ALA A 267 32.14 2.47 -46.88
C ALA A 267 33.55 1.91 -47.16
N GLY A 268 34.52 2.17 -46.29
CA GLY A 268 35.91 1.72 -46.41
C GLY A 268 36.79 2.58 -47.31
N ASN A 269 36.35 3.78 -47.70
CA ASN A 269 37.17 4.76 -48.41
C ASN A 269 37.95 5.63 -47.41
N VAL A 270 39.02 6.28 -47.87
CA VAL A 270 39.77 7.22 -47.02
C VAL A 270 38.92 8.44 -46.71
N ASP A 271 38.70 8.71 -45.43
CA ASP A 271 38.07 9.93 -44.95
C ASP A 271 39.06 11.10 -45.07
N PRO A 272 38.75 12.16 -45.86
CA PRO A 272 39.65 13.30 -46.03
C PRO A 272 39.79 14.18 -44.78
N ASN A 273 38.99 13.94 -43.72
CA ASN A 273 39.18 14.59 -42.42
C ASN A 273 40.20 13.86 -41.54
N TYR A 274 40.70 12.69 -41.95
CA TYR A 274 41.83 11.96 -41.38
C TYR A 274 41.82 11.80 -39.85
N MET A 275 41.19 10.77 -39.29
CA MET A 275 41.20 10.49 -37.83
C MET A 275 40.63 11.63 -36.96
N SER A 276 39.75 12.46 -37.52
CA SER A 276 39.09 13.57 -36.81
C SER A 276 37.77 13.18 -36.15
N HIS A 277 37.47 11.88 -36.07
CA HIS A 277 36.24 11.33 -35.49
C HIS A 277 36.54 10.24 -34.46
N ILE A 278 35.63 10.09 -33.48
CA ILE A 278 35.71 9.09 -32.42
C ILE A 278 34.85 7.89 -32.78
N GLU A 279 35.46 6.71 -32.87
CA GLU A 279 34.84 5.49 -33.39
C GLU A 279 34.32 4.55 -32.31
N LEU A 280 33.87 5.12 -31.18
CA LEU A 280 33.10 4.35 -30.21
C LEU A 280 31.79 3.92 -30.85
N ARG A 281 31.32 2.72 -30.51
CA ARG A 281 30.14 2.11 -31.16
C ARG A 281 28.92 3.02 -31.03
N ASN A 282 28.29 3.30 -32.17
CA ASN A 282 27.10 4.13 -32.36
C ASN A 282 27.23 5.58 -31.83
N SER A 283 28.46 6.08 -31.64
CA SER A 283 28.69 7.43 -31.13
C SER A 283 28.15 8.50 -32.08
N VAL A 284 27.66 9.60 -31.52
CA VAL A 284 27.34 10.81 -32.29
C VAL A 284 28.57 11.35 -33.04
N MET A 285 29.78 11.11 -32.55
CA MET A 285 31.07 11.59 -33.10
C MET A 285 31.80 10.57 -34.00
N SER A 286 31.12 9.51 -34.43
CA SER A 286 31.68 8.46 -35.29
C SER A 286 31.28 8.62 -36.75
N HIS A 287 31.95 7.93 -37.67
CA HIS A 287 31.52 7.82 -39.07
C HIS A 287 30.39 6.82 -39.29
N GLN A 288 30.01 6.05 -38.26
CA GLN A 288 29.04 4.95 -38.41
C GLN A 288 27.69 5.45 -38.91
N ASP A 289 27.08 4.72 -39.85
CA ASP A 289 25.78 5.09 -40.41
C ASP A 289 24.66 5.02 -39.36
N TYR A 290 24.75 4.11 -38.38
CA TYR A 290 23.84 4.03 -37.24
C TYR A 290 24.42 4.66 -35.97
N ARG A 291 23.77 5.73 -35.49
CA ARG A 291 24.16 6.45 -34.27
C ARG A 291 22.97 6.57 -33.34
N ASN A 292 23.07 6.01 -32.13
CA ASN A 292 21.98 5.98 -31.17
C ASN A 292 22.35 6.55 -29.78
N TYR A 293 23.47 7.26 -29.69
CA TYR A 293 23.80 8.09 -28.53
C TYR A 293 23.35 9.53 -28.77
N THR A 294 22.60 10.08 -27.83
CA THR A 294 22.27 11.51 -27.80
C THR A 294 23.35 12.23 -26.99
N GLY A 295 24.44 12.64 -27.64
CA GLY A 295 25.57 13.32 -26.98
C GLY A 295 26.79 12.42 -26.77
N PHE A 296 27.79 12.97 -26.09
CA PHE A 296 29.10 12.35 -25.90
C PHE A 296 29.09 11.38 -24.71
N MET A 297 29.70 10.22 -24.89
CA MET A 297 29.96 9.25 -23.83
C MET A 297 31.06 9.74 -22.87
N GLU A 298 31.14 9.13 -21.67
CA GLU A 298 32.13 9.54 -20.66
C GLU A 298 33.58 9.48 -21.18
N ALA A 299 33.93 8.44 -21.96
CA ALA A 299 35.26 8.31 -22.55
C ALA A 299 35.57 9.43 -23.56
N GLU A 300 34.57 9.97 -24.26
CA GLU A 300 34.75 11.07 -25.21
C GLU A 300 34.91 12.40 -24.47
N LEU A 301 34.20 12.59 -23.37
CA LEU A 301 34.46 13.72 -22.47
C LEU A 301 35.86 13.60 -21.81
N ALA A 302 36.34 12.38 -21.57
CA ALA A 302 37.69 12.16 -21.08
C ALA A 302 38.76 12.55 -22.13
N VAL A 303 38.50 12.32 -23.42
CA VAL A 303 39.35 12.86 -24.51
C VAL A 303 39.45 14.37 -24.40
N LEU A 304 38.32 15.09 -24.25
CA LEU A 304 38.35 16.56 -24.09
C LEU A 304 39.15 16.98 -22.84
N GLN A 305 39.09 16.24 -21.74
CA GLN A 305 39.94 16.57 -20.58
C GLN A 305 41.42 16.36 -20.85
N ASP A 306 41.80 15.30 -21.57
CA ASP A 306 43.19 15.10 -22.01
C ASP A 306 43.64 16.15 -23.05
N LEU A 307 42.70 16.77 -23.79
CA LEU A 307 42.97 17.99 -24.59
C LEU A 307 43.17 19.25 -23.73
N GLY A 308 42.75 19.23 -22.46
CA GLY A 308 42.98 20.30 -21.47
C GLY A 308 41.73 21.01 -20.95
N PHE A 309 40.53 20.57 -21.32
CA PHE A 309 39.29 21.14 -20.78
C PHE A 309 39.06 20.78 -19.31
N THR A 310 38.46 21.70 -18.56
CA THR A 310 37.98 21.43 -17.20
C THR A 310 36.53 20.94 -17.26
N ILE A 311 36.30 19.68 -16.90
CA ILE A 311 34.99 19.03 -16.93
C ILE A 311 34.78 18.24 -15.63
N ASP A 312 33.63 18.42 -14.97
CA ASP A 312 33.18 17.54 -13.89
C ASP A 312 32.38 16.36 -14.47
N ARG A 313 33.08 15.37 -15.04
CA ARG A 313 32.43 14.18 -15.65
C ARG A 313 31.49 13.47 -14.69
N ALA A 314 31.82 13.46 -13.41
CA ALA A 314 31.01 12.83 -12.36
C ALA A 314 29.64 13.53 -12.16
N ASN A 315 29.45 14.74 -12.68
CA ASN A 315 28.13 15.37 -12.74
C ASN A 315 27.20 14.71 -13.78
N PHE A 316 27.76 14.15 -14.85
CA PHE A 316 27.02 13.60 -15.99
C PHE A 316 27.03 12.07 -16.01
N PHE A 317 28.08 11.43 -15.51
CA PHE A 317 28.23 9.98 -15.45
C PHE A 317 28.54 9.54 -14.02
N GLY A 318 27.70 8.68 -13.44
CA GLY A 318 27.99 8.09 -12.12
C GLY A 318 29.08 7.03 -12.23
N ARG A 319 28.95 6.14 -13.21
CA ARG A 319 29.97 5.13 -13.56
C ARG A 319 29.74 4.62 -14.98
N SER A 320 30.83 4.41 -15.73
CA SER A 320 30.80 3.72 -17.02
C SER A 320 31.58 2.40 -16.99
N VAL A 321 31.08 1.39 -17.70
CA VAL A 321 31.67 0.05 -17.79
C VAL A 321 31.94 -0.28 -19.26
N TYR A 322 33.19 -0.06 -19.69
CA TYR A 322 33.63 -0.29 -21.07
C TYR A 322 34.15 -1.71 -21.34
N GLY A 323 34.53 -2.46 -20.30
CA GLY A 323 35.08 -3.81 -20.43
C GLY A 323 34.04 -4.91 -20.56
N ASP A 324 34.48 -6.07 -21.03
CA ASP A 324 33.66 -7.27 -21.22
C ASP A 324 33.91 -8.32 -20.13
N GLY A 325 32.93 -9.19 -19.87
CA GLY A 325 33.10 -10.37 -19.02
C GLY A 325 33.30 -10.08 -17.53
N LEU A 326 32.89 -8.91 -17.06
CA LEU A 326 33.15 -8.44 -15.69
C LEU A 326 32.08 -8.91 -14.71
N GLU A 327 32.53 -9.36 -13.54
CA GLU A 327 31.69 -9.54 -12.34
C GLU A 327 31.85 -8.30 -11.45
N LEU A 328 30.82 -7.47 -11.35
CA LEU A 328 30.92 -6.16 -10.72
C LEU A 328 29.79 -5.89 -9.73
N VAL A 329 30.16 -5.45 -8.53
CA VAL A 329 29.23 -4.81 -7.59
C VAL A 329 29.44 -3.31 -7.67
N ASN A 330 28.43 -2.59 -8.14
CA ASN A 330 28.46 -1.13 -8.15
C ASN A 330 27.92 -0.56 -6.83
N THR A 331 28.84 -0.22 -5.93
CA THR A 331 28.54 0.48 -4.68
C THR A 331 28.61 2.00 -4.81
N GLN A 332 28.87 2.52 -6.02
CA GLN A 332 28.91 3.95 -6.29
C GLN A 332 27.51 4.41 -6.67
N GLY A 333 27.02 5.45 -5.97
CA GLY A 333 25.75 6.08 -6.27
C GLY A 333 25.93 7.31 -7.17
N PHE A 334 24.82 7.78 -7.73
CA PHE A 334 24.78 8.97 -8.58
C PHE A 334 23.84 10.00 -7.96
N PHE A 335 24.37 11.20 -7.67
CA PHE A 335 23.66 12.23 -6.92
C PHE A 335 24.02 13.63 -7.42
N GLU A 336 23.34 14.64 -6.86
CA GLU A 336 23.72 16.05 -7.03
C GLU A 336 25.19 16.28 -6.62
N ARG A 337 25.94 17.03 -7.44
CA ARG A 337 27.30 17.49 -7.12
C ARG A 337 27.24 18.74 -6.23
N ASN A 338 28.22 18.93 -5.36
CA ASN A 338 28.37 20.23 -4.67
C ASN A 338 28.74 21.34 -5.67
N ALA A 339 28.58 22.60 -5.27
CA ALA A 339 28.88 23.75 -6.14
C ALA A 339 30.33 23.78 -6.67
N ALA A 340 31.27 23.14 -5.98
CA ALA A 340 32.66 23.01 -6.40
C ALA A 340 32.93 21.86 -7.38
N GLY A 341 31.94 20.98 -7.64
CA GLY A 341 32.10 19.83 -8.52
C GLY A 341 33.09 18.78 -8.00
N THR A 342 33.27 18.66 -6.69
CA THR A 342 34.27 17.76 -6.07
C THR A 342 33.69 16.55 -5.37
N GLN A 343 32.43 16.60 -4.94
CA GLN A 343 31.79 15.48 -4.21
C GLN A 343 30.29 15.40 -4.48
N TYR A 344 29.76 14.18 -4.38
CA TYR A 344 28.32 13.95 -4.36
C TYR A 344 27.68 14.39 -3.05
N ARG A 345 26.38 14.70 -3.14
CA ARG A 345 25.49 14.95 -2.00
C ARG A 345 24.48 13.80 -1.90
N PRO A 346 24.80 12.73 -1.15
CA PRO A 346 23.97 11.52 -1.11
C PRO A 346 22.50 11.82 -0.80
N GLY A 347 21.61 11.13 -1.51
CA GLY A 347 20.16 11.29 -1.38
C GLY A 347 19.56 12.51 -2.09
N ARG A 348 20.38 13.36 -2.75
CA ARG A 348 19.89 14.47 -3.58
C ARG A 348 19.96 14.11 -5.06
N TYR A 349 18.93 14.51 -5.80
CA TYR A 349 18.82 14.24 -7.23
C TYR A 349 19.76 15.13 -8.03
N ASN A 350 20.56 14.49 -8.88
CA ASN A 350 21.37 15.16 -9.90
C ASN A 350 20.46 15.88 -10.91
N GLN A 351 20.81 17.11 -11.31
CA GLN A 351 20.00 17.93 -12.22
C GLN A 351 20.58 18.04 -13.64
N ALA A 352 21.68 17.34 -13.92
CA ALA A 352 22.40 17.46 -15.18
C ALA A 352 21.57 16.93 -16.35
N THR A 353 21.54 17.68 -17.45
CA THR A 353 20.93 17.22 -18.71
C THR A 353 21.63 15.95 -19.17
N LEU A 354 20.85 14.94 -19.55
CA LEU A 354 21.33 13.61 -19.96
C LEU A 354 22.19 12.90 -18.90
N GLY A 355 22.12 13.31 -17.63
CA GLY A 355 22.87 12.68 -16.54
C GLY A 355 22.52 11.20 -16.37
N LEU A 356 23.54 10.34 -16.49
CA LEU A 356 23.46 8.89 -16.53
C LEU A 356 24.12 8.26 -15.29
N GLY A 357 23.33 7.56 -14.48
CA GLY A 357 23.83 6.95 -13.24
C GLY A 357 24.83 5.81 -13.47
N LEU A 358 24.49 4.86 -14.34
CA LEU A 358 25.35 3.76 -14.74
C LEU A 358 25.26 3.51 -16.25
N HIS A 359 26.40 3.59 -16.94
CA HIS A 359 26.54 3.25 -18.35
C HIS A 359 27.23 1.89 -18.49
N ILE A 360 26.61 0.95 -19.21
CA ILE A 360 27.19 -0.37 -19.50
C ILE A 360 27.40 -0.46 -21.00
N TYR A 361 28.64 -0.27 -21.45
CA TYR A 361 29.02 -0.29 -22.87
C TYR A 361 29.45 -1.69 -23.33
N GLY A 362 30.22 -2.39 -22.49
CA GLY A 362 30.76 -3.72 -22.81
C GLY A 362 29.71 -4.85 -22.75
N SER A 363 30.14 -6.06 -23.04
CA SER A 363 29.32 -7.27 -23.19
C SER A 363 29.67 -8.36 -22.16
N ASN A 364 28.76 -9.30 -21.94
CA ASN A 364 28.94 -10.45 -21.03
C ASN A 364 29.21 -10.07 -19.57
N ASN A 365 28.75 -8.90 -19.13
CA ASN A 365 28.98 -8.42 -17.77
C ASN A 365 27.86 -8.88 -16.83
N HIS A 366 28.21 -9.15 -15.58
CA HIS A 366 27.29 -9.39 -14.47
C HIS A 366 27.43 -8.27 -13.45
N ILE A 367 26.44 -7.37 -13.42
CA ILE A 367 26.53 -6.12 -12.67
C ILE A 367 25.42 -6.06 -11.63
N ARG A 368 25.80 -6.00 -10.35
CA ARG A 368 24.91 -5.78 -9.22
C ARG A 368 24.97 -4.34 -8.76
N GLN A 369 23.88 -3.59 -8.93
CA GLN A 369 23.71 -2.22 -8.46
C GLN A 369 23.30 -2.23 -6.98
N ALA A 370 24.16 -1.70 -6.11
CA ALA A 370 24.03 -1.73 -4.65
C ALA A 370 23.91 -0.33 -4.01
N ALA A 371 23.91 0.74 -4.81
CA ALA A 371 23.76 2.12 -4.35
C ALA A 371 22.71 2.88 -5.17
N ASP A 372 22.14 3.94 -4.61
CA ASP A 372 21.11 4.73 -5.27
C ASP A 372 21.66 5.51 -6.47
N LEU A 373 20.90 5.55 -7.56
CA LEU A 373 21.14 6.36 -8.75
C LEU A 373 19.98 7.35 -8.88
N LEU A 374 20.20 8.61 -8.52
CA LEU A 374 19.16 9.64 -8.42
C LEU A 374 19.41 10.78 -9.42
N SER A 375 18.69 10.74 -10.53
CA SER A 375 18.72 11.75 -11.60
C SER A 375 17.35 12.44 -11.74
N ALA A 376 17.37 13.72 -12.08
CA ALA A 376 16.20 14.57 -12.31
C ALA A 376 16.41 15.63 -13.41
N GLY A 377 17.57 15.63 -14.08
CA GLY A 377 17.79 16.47 -15.26
C GLY A 377 17.03 15.96 -16.49
N SER A 378 16.81 16.83 -17.47
CA SER A 378 16.11 16.49 -18.72
C SER A 378 16.85 15.37 -19.46
N GLY A 379 16.15 14.32 -19.90
CA GLY A 379 16.72 13.15 -20.56
C GLY A 379 17.63 12.29 -19.68
N GLY A 380 17.72 12.57 -18.38
CA GLY A 380 18.55 11.81 -17.45
C GLY A 380 18.10 10.35 -17.34
N ALA A 381 19.04 9.46 -17.07
CA ALA A 381 18.77 8.04 -16.92
C ALA A 381 19.43 7.43 -15.68
N GLY A 382 18.78 6.44 -15.09
CA GLY A 382 19.37 5.67 -14.00
C GLY A 382 20.44 4.74 -14.53
N ILE A 383 20.07 3.82 -15.44
CA ILE A 383 20.99 2.88 -16.08
C ILE A 383 20.74 2.86 -17.59
N ARG A 384 21.81 2.84 -18.38
CA ARG A 384 21.80 2.55 -19.82
C ARG A 384 22.65 1.31 -20.09
N VAL A 385 22.10 0.36 -20.84
CA VAL A 385 22.75 -0.92 -21.16
C VAL A 385 22.85 -1.10 -22.68
N ASP A 386 24.07 -1.28 -23.15
CA ASP A 386 24.44 -1.61 -24.53
C ASP A 386 25.18 -2.96 -24.54
N GLY A 387 25.78 -3.34 -25.68
CA GLY A 387 26.57 -4.58 -25.81
C GLY A 387 25.70 -5.85 -25.91
N GLU A 388 26.23 -7.01 -25.56
CA GLU A 388 25.49 -8.28 -25.60
C GLU A 388 25.56 -9.01 -24.26
N ASN A 389 24.53 -9.80 -23.94
CA ASN A 389 24.54 -10.79 -22.85
C ASN A 389 24.89 -10.23 -21.46
N ASN A 390 24.57 -8.95 -21.21
CA ASN A 390 24.74 -8.34 -19.88
C ASN A 390 23.60 -8.73 -18.93
N THR A 391 23.95 -9.00 -17.67
CA THR A 391 23.01 -9.20 -16.57
C THR A 391 23.08 -8.03 -15.58
N VAL A 392 21.95 -7.35 -15.36
CA VAL A 392 21.83 -6.26 -14.39
C VAL A 392 20.96 -6.71 -13.22
N ILE A 393 21.49 -6.63 -12.00
CA ILE A 393 20.78 -6.96 -10.76
C ILE A 393 20.64 -5.69 -9.93
N VAL A 394 19.42 -5.32 -9.57
CA VAL A 394 19.14 -4.20 -8.64
C VAL A 394 18.81 -4.77 -7.27
N ASP A 395 19.62 -4.43 -6.27
CA ASP A 395 19.44 -4.91 -4.91
C ASP A 395 18.18 -4.35 -4.23
N PRO A 396 17.62 -5.03 -3.21
CA PRO A 396 16.52 -4.49 -2.42
C PRO A 396 16.88 -3.16 -1.77
N GLY A 397 15.91 -2.23 -1.77
CA GLY A 397 16.07 -0.92 -1.15
C GLY A 397 16.88 0.09 -1.98
N VAL A 398 17.51 -0.33 -3.08
CA VAL A 398 18.19 0.56 -4.03
C VAL A 398 17.16 1.32 -4.85
N LYS A 399 17.40 2.63 -4.99
CA LYS A 399 16.59 3.55 -5.80
C LYS A 399 17.27 3.87 -7.10
N ILE A 400 16.59 3.63 -8.22
CA ILE A 400 17.03 4.03 -9.56
C ILE A 400 15.97 4.99 -10.11
N HIS A 401 16.22 6.28 -9.94
CA HIS A 401 15.26 7.32 -10.22
C HIS A 401 15.76 8.24 -11.33
N ALA A 402 14.88 8.53 -12.29
CA ALA A 402 15.12 9.44 -13.41
C ALA A 402 13.91 10.36 -13.58
N ASN A 403 13.78 11.33 -12.67
CA ASN A 403 12.54 12.10 -12.49
C ASN A 403 12.46 13.37 -13.35
N GLY A 404 13.45 13.62 -14.20
CA GLY A 404 13.46 14.75 -15.11
C GLY A 404 12.52 14.57 -16.29
N LEU A 405 12.34 15.63 -17.07
CA LEU A 405 11.62 15.57 -18.35
C LEU A 405 12.22 14.44 -19.20
N ASN A 406 11.39 13.54 -19.72
CA ASN A 406 11.81 12.38 -20.54
C ASN A 406 12.80 11.42 -19.86
N GLY A 407 12.83 11.39 -18.53
CA GLY A 407 13.75 10.54 -17.79
C GLY A 407 13.51 9.04 -17.99
N GLN A 408 14.58 8.25 -17.90
CA GLN A 408 14.56 6.80 -18.12
C GLN A 408 15.09 6.07 -16.89
N GLY A 409 14.28 5.26 -16.20
CA GLY A 409 14.75 4.52 -15.02
C GLY A 409 15.89 3.57 -15.37
N ILE A 410 15.59 2.52 -16.13
CA ILE A 410 16.58 1.65 -16.78
C ILE A 410 16.23 1.54 -18.26
N GLN A 411 17.23 1.77 -19.11
CA GLN A 411 17.12 1.62 -20.56
C GLN A 411 18.07 0.53 -21.07
N PHE A 412 17.53 -0.44 -21.80
CA PHE A 412 18.31 -1.32 -22.67
C PHE A 412 18.29 -0.71 -24.07
N ALA A 413 19.46 -0.37 -24.59
CA ALA A 413 19.63 0.53 -25.73
C ALA A 413 20.29 -0.12 -26.96
N TYR A 414 20.99 -1.25 -26.82
CA TYR A 414 21.60 -1.89 -27.99
C TYR A 414 21.99 -3.35 -27.71
N GLY A 415 21.94 -4.18 -28.76
CA GLY A 415 22.42 -5.56 -28.80
C GLY A 415 21.38 -6.61 -28.42
N ARG A 416 21.78 -7.70 -27.75
CA ARG A 416 20.90 -8.85 -27.49
C ARG A 416 21.20 -9.62 -26.21
N ARG A 417 20.21 -10.39 -25.78
CA ARG A 417 20.25 -11.40 -24.71
C ARG A 417 20.57 -10.83 -23.33
N HIS A 418 20.19 -9.59 -23.06
CA HIS A 418 20.34 -9.05 -21.71
C HIS A 418 19.38 -9.70 -20.71
N THR A 419 19.72 -9.62 -19.43
CA THR A 419 18.88 -10.07 -18.33
C THR A 419 18.77 -8.97 -17.27
N LEU A 420 17.55 -8.69 -16.80
CA LEU A 420 17.29 -7.79 -15.67
C LEU A 420 16.74 -8.59 -14.50
N VAL A 421 17.28 -8.35 -13.29
CA VAL A 421 16.71 -8.81 -12.02
C VAL A 421 16.50 -7.59 -11.13
N HIS A 422 15.25 -7.17 -10.96
CA HIS A 422 14.89 -5.95 -10.25
C HIS A 422 14.17 -6.23 -8.93
N ARG A 423 14.81 -5.85 -7.82
CA ARG A 423 14.27 -5.98 -6.45
C ARG A 423 14.13 -4.66 -5.69
N GLY A 424 14.52 -3.55 -6.31
CA GLY A 424 14.57 -2.21 -5.70
C GLY A 424 13.33 -1.36 -6.00
N ASP A 425 13.56 -0.06 -6.17
CA ASP A 425 12.57 0.93 -6.60
C ASP A 425 13.08 1.66 -7.85
N ILE A 426 12.41 1.46 -8.98
CA ILE A 426 12.67 2.16 -10.24
C ILE A 426 11.54 3.16 -10.47
N GLN A 427 11.89 4.41 -10.74
CA GLN A 427 10.89 5.40 -11.14
C GLN A 427 11.39 6.44 -12.14
N ALA A 428 10.48 6.90 -12.99
CA ALA A 428 10.67 8.06 -13.84
C ALA A 428 9.39 8.91 -13.89
N THR A 429 9.30 9.90 -13.01
CA THR A 429 8.06 10.67 -12.81
C THR A 429 7.90 11.91 -13.69
N GLY A 430 8.88 12.23 -14.54
CA GLY A 430 8.75 13.31 -15.52
C GLY A 430 7.63 13.03 -16.52
N SER A 431 7.12 14.05 -17.22
CA SER A 431 5.92 13.90 -18.08
C SER A 431 6.02 12.82 -19.15
N GLN A 432 7.20 12.61 -19.75
CA GLN A 432 7.51 11.49 -20.67
C GLN A 432 8.43 10.44 -20.03
N GLY A 433 8.38 10.33 -18.71
CA GLY A 433 9.23 9.41 -17.95
C GLY A 433 8.79 7.96 -18.11
N VAL A 434 9.76 7.07 -18.34
CA VAL A 434 9.53 5.62 -18.44
C VAL A 434 10.37 4.89 -17.39
N GLY A 435 9.74 3.99 -16.63
CA GLY A 435 10.42 3.21 -15.60
C GLY A 435 11.44 2.23 -16.21
N LEU A 436 10.96 1.29 -17.02
CA LEU A 436 11.76 0.36 -17.81
C LEU A 436 11.55 0.61 -19.30
N ARG A 437 12.62 0.95 -20.02
CA ARG A 437 12.59 1.18 -21.46
C ARG A 437 13.44 0.13 -22.17
N PHE A 438 12.83 -0.56 -23.11
CA PHE A 438 13.50 -1.47 -24.03
C PHE A 438 13.40 -0.85 -25.41
N ASP A 439 14.49 -0.25 -25.88
CA ASP A 439 14.43 0.61 -27.05
C ASP A 439 15.82 0.84 -27.64
N PHE A 440 16.03 0.44 -28.88
CA PHE A 440 17.28 0.75 -29.59
C PHE A 440 17.42 2.24 -29.88
N GLY A 441 16.32 2.99 -29.83
CA GLY A 441 16.21 4.33 -30.36
C GLY A 441 16.14 4.32 -31.88
N THR A 442 15.98 5.51 -32.43
CA THR A 442 16.13 5.77 -33.86
C THR A 442 17.56 6.19 -34.17
N ASN A 443 17.88 6.30 -35.46
CA ASN A 443 19.17 6.77 -35.91
C ASN A 443 19.24 8.31 -35.91
N ALA A 444 20.34 8.87 -35.40
CA ALA A 444 20.59 10.30 -35.40
C ALA A 444 20.73 10.90 -36.80
N LEU A 445 21.15 10.11 -37.80
CA LEU A 445 21.19 10.51 -39.22
C LEU A 445 19.86 10.27 -39.96
N GLY A 446 18.82 9.82 -39.24
CA GLY A 446 17.54 9.41 -39.80
C GLY A 446 17.45 7.90 -40.07
N SER A 447 16.27 7.32 -39.80
CA SER A 447 16.04 5.88 -39.90
C SER A 447 16.06 5.34 -41.34
N ALA A 448 16.01 6.23 -42.34
CA ALA A 448 16.15 5.85 -43.74
C ALA A 448 17.59 5.43 -44.08
N VAL A 449 18.59 6.11 -43.50
CA VAL A 449 20.03 5.79 -43.69
C VAL A 449 20.29 4.38 -43.18
N GLU A 450 19.98 4.15 -41.91
CA GLU A 450 20.06 2.83 -41.30
C GLU A 450 19.06 2.70 -40.14
N ASN A 451 18.43 1.52 -40.04
CA ASN A 451 17.54 1.15 -38.94
C ASN A 451 17.96 -0.21 -38.36
N ARG A 452 18.06 -0.28 -37.03
CA ARG A 452 18.47 -1.48 -36.29
C ARG A 452 17.48 -1.78 -35.17
N GLY A 453 17.39 -3.06 -34.83
CA GLY A 453 16.58 -3.55 -33.72
C GLY A 453 16.64 -5.07 -33.59
N SER A 454 15.90 -5.62 -32.63
CA SER A 454 15.77 -7.07 -32.47
C SER A 454 15.16 -7.69 -33.74
N TYR A 455 15.96 -8.45 -34.47
CA TYR A 455 15.63 -9.01 -35.79
C TYR A 455 15.28 -7.96 -36.85
N ILE A 456 15.80 -6.74 -36.73
CA ILE A 456 15.59 -5.64 -37.68
C ILE A 456 16.94 -5.09 -38.12
N HIS A 457 17.18 -5.07 -39.43
CA HIS A 457 18.33 -4.39 -40.02
C HIS A 457 17.99 -3.95 -41.44
N SER A 458 17.97 -2.65 -41.69
CA SER A 458 17.77 -2.08 -43.03
C SER A 458 18.68 -0.89 -43.26
N VAL A 459 19.18 -0.75 -44.49
CA VAL A 459 20.04 0.36 -44.95
C VAL A 459 19.41 0.95 -46.20
N ASP A 460 19.33 2.28 -46.30
CA ASP A 460 18.61 3.01 -47.36
C ASP A 460 17.14 2.56 -47.52
N GLY A 461 16.51 2.19 -46.40
CA GLY A 461 15.16 1.62 -46.38
C GLY A 461 15.03 0.22 -46.98
N VAL A 462 16.14 -0.48 -47.25
CA VAL A 462 16.17 -1.84 -47.80
C VAL A 462 16.66 -2.83 -46.75
N ASP A 463 15.91 -3.92 -46.54
CA ASP A 463 16.30 -4.99 -45.62
C ASP A 463 17.68 -5.58 -45.96
N ARG A 464 18.51 -5.76 -44.92
CA ARG A 464 19.86 -6.32 -45.02
C ARG A 464 19.98 -7.56 -44.12
N PRO A 465 20.98 -8.45 -44.37
CA PRO A 465 21.26 -9.56 -43.46
C PRO A 465 21.48 -9.05 -42.03
N LEU A 466 20.90 -9.73 -41.04
CA LEU A 466 21.04 -9.34 -39.64
C LEU A 466 22.51 -9.33 -39.19
N LEU A 467 22.89 -8.28 -38.48
CA LEU A 467 24.15 -8.26 -37.73
C LEU A 467 24.05 -9.25 -36.56
N PRO A 468 25.15 -9.94 -36.17
CA PRO A 468 25.13 -10.95 -35.12
C PRO A 468 24.50 -10.49 -33.80
N GLU A 469 24.74 -9.23 -33.41
CA GLU A 469 24.23 -8.61 -32.19
C GLU A 469 22.74 -8.25 -32.24
N LEU A 470 22.10 -8.31 -33.42
CA LEU A 470 20.67 -8.03 -33.63
C LEU A 470 19.83 -9.33 -33.76
N ASP A 471 20.50 -10.47 -33.95
CA ASP A 471 19.87 -11.79 -34.07
C ASP A 471 19.47 -12.34 -32.69
N GLY A 472 18.44 -11.75 -32.09
CA GLY A 472 17.96 -12.15 -30.78
C GLY A 472 17.02 -11.13 -30.15
N PRO A 473 16.35 -11.49 -29.04
CA PRO A 473 15.72 -10.51 -28.18
C PRO A 473 16.77 -9.55 -27.62
N LEU A 474 16.44 -8.26 -27.53
CA LEU A 474 17.23 -7.29 -26.77
C LEU A 474 17.37 -7.77 -25.31
N VAL A 475 16.26 -8.18 -24.72
CA VAL A 475 16.21 -8.73 -23.36
C VAL A 475 15.58 -10.12 -23.37
N GLU A 476 16.34 -11.12 -22.93
CA GLU A 476 15.86 -12.51 -22.83
C GLU A 476 14.87 -12.64 -21.68
N GLN A 477 15.15 -11.97 -20.55
CA GLN A 477 14.36 -12.10 -19.32
C GLN A 477 14.47 -10.85 -18.44
N ALA A 478 13.33 -10.34 -17.97
CA ALA A 478 13.24 -9.31 -16.95
C ALA A 478 12.43 -9.83 -15.76
N ASP A 479 13.09 -10.05 -14.62
CA ASP A 479 12.51 -10.56 -13.39
C ASP A 479 12.27 -9.41 -12.41
N ILE A 480 11.01 -9.23 -11.98
CA ILE A 480 10.60 -8.07 -11.19
C ILE A 480 9.94 -8.53 -9.89
N THR A 481 10.58 -8.24 -8.77
CA THR A 481 10.00 -8.33 -7.41
C THR A 481 9.95 -6.97 -6.70
N GLY A 482 10.44 -5.90 -7.37
CA GLY A 482 10.49 -4.53 -6.86
C GLY A 482 9.39 -3.62 -7.43
N ARG A 483 9.48 -2.32 -7.12
CA ARG A 483 8.56 -1.31 -7.66
C ARG A 483 9.07 -0.75 -8.99
N VAL A 484 8.20 -0.58 -9.97
CA VAL A 484 8.47 0.12 -11.23
C VAL A 484 7.38 1.16 -11.47
N ALA A 485 7.78 2.41 -11.66
CA ALA A 485 6.85 3.51 -11.90
C ALA A 485 7.30 4.40 -13.07
N GLY A 486 6.35 4.83 -13.90
CA GLY A 486 6.62 5.80 -14.95
C GLY A 486 5.36 6.52 -15.39
N ARG A 487 5.50 7.80 -15.77
CA ARG A 487 4.34 8.65 -16.11
C ARG A 487 3.82 8.37 -17.51
N GLN A 488 4.71 8.15 -18.47
CA GLN A 488 4.34 7.71 -19.82
C GLN A 488 4.02 6.22 -19.80
N ALA A 489 4.91 5.42 -19.21
CA ALA A 489 4.72 3.99 -19.02
C ALA A 489 5.60 3.51 -17.87
N ALA A 490 5.10 2.56 -17.08
CA ALA A 490 5.97 1.82 -16.17
C ALA A 490 6.95 0.95 -16.97
N ILE A 491 6.48 0.33 -18.04
CA ILE A 491 7.27 -0.50 -18.94
C ILE A 491 6.95 -0.14 -20.39
N LEU A 492 7.95 0.18 -21.20
CA LEU A 492 7.81 0.46 -22.63
C LEU A 492 8.76 -0.42 -23.44
N ILE A 493 8.19 -1.17 -24.38
CA ILE A 493 8.90 -1.92 -25.42
C ILE A 493 8.64 -1.21 -26.75
N SER A 494 9.70 -0.67 -27.38
CA SER A 494 9.59 0.02 -28.66
C SER A 494 9.26 -0.93 -29.81
N ASP A 495 8.97 -0.37 -30.98
CA ASP A 495 8.69 -1.12 -32.21
C ASP A 495 9.91 -1.88 -32.76
N ASN A 496 11.11 -1.50 -32.32
CA ASN A 496 12.38 -2.13 -32.72
C ASN A 496 13.04 -2.97 -31.63
N ALA A 497 12.45 -3.11 -30.44
CA ALA A 497 13.00 -3.91 -29.35
C ALA A 497 12.13 -5.14 -29.04
N TYR A 498 12.73 -6.32 -28.99
CA TYR A 498 12.05 -7.53 -28.53
C TYR A 498 12.48 -7.90 -27.12
N VAL A 499 11.51 -8.05 -26.23
CA VAL A 499 11.71 -8.65 -24.90
C VAL A 499 11.04 -10.02 -24.90
N LYS A 500 11.78 -11.09 -24.64
CA LYS A 500 11.17 -12.43 -24.71
C LYS A 500 10.24 -12.71 -23.53
N ARG A 501 10.64 -12.32 -22.32
CA ARG A 501 9.86 -12.56 -21.11
C ARG A 501 10.03 -11.48 -20.05
N ILE A 502 8.92 -11.08 -19.44
CA ILE A 502 8.85 -10.23 -18.25
C ILE A 502 8.09 -10.99 -17.17
N ASN A 503 8.68 -11.19 -16.00
CA ASN A 503 8.06 -11.92 -14.89
C ASN A 503 7.74 -10.98 -13.73
N LEU A 504 6.45 -10.80 -13.44
CA LEU A 504 5.97 -10.07 -12.27
C LEU A 504 5.74 -11.05 -11.12
N MET A 505 6.55 -10.95 -10.07
CA MET A 505 6.61 -11.91 -8.97
C MET A 505 6.29 -11.25 -7.64
N GLN A 506 6.23 -12.03 -6.56
CA GLN A 506 5.80 -11.55 -5.25
C GLN A 506 6.64 -10.35 -4.79
N GLY A 507 5.94 -9.26 -4.43
CA GLY A 507 6.54 -7.97 -4.07
C GLY A 507 6.53 -6.93 -5.19
N ALA A 508 6.31 -7.34 -6.44
CA ALA A 508 6.21 -6.43 -7.57
C ALA A 508 5.10 -5.39 -7.38
N ARG A 509 5.40 -4.13 -7.72
CA ARG A 509 4.41 -3.04 -7.77
C ARG A 509 4.61 -2.22 -9.03
N ILE A 510 3.59 -2.14 -9.87
CA ILE A 510 3.64 -1.44 -11.16
C ILE A 510 2.72 -0.21 -11.10
N GLU A 511 3.28 0.96 -11.40
CA GLU A 511 2.57 2.24 -11.39
C GLU A 511 2.75 2.98 -12.72
N GLY A 512 1.72 2.92 -13.57
CA GLY A 512 1.78 3.38 -14.97
C GLY A 512 1.47 2.22 -15.92
N ASP A 513 1.30 2.53 -17.20
CA ASP A 513 0.91 1.56 -18.22
C ASP A 513 2.07 0.65 -18.63
N ILE A 514 1.73 -0.54 -19.16
CA ILE A 514 2.68 -1.45 -19.82
C ILE A 514 2.39 -1.40 -21.32
N ILE A 515 3.38 -0.98 -22.11
CA ILE A 515 3.20 -0.72 -23.54
C ILE A 515 4.24 -1.51 -24.34
N SER A 516 3.79 -2.18 -25.40
CA SER A 516 4.62 -2.79 -26.42
C SER A 516 4.16 -2.36 -27.80
N HIS A 517 5.09 -1.84 -28.60
CA HIS A 517 4.90 -1.49 -30.01
C HIS A 517 5.54 -2.51 -30.97
N TYR A 518 6.26 -3.51 -30.44
CA TYR A 518 6.91 -4.52 -31.25
C TYR A 518 5.88 -5.37 -31.99
N ALA A 519 6.15 -5.75 -33.24
CA ALA A 519 5.22 -6.54 -34.06
C ALA A 519 5.92 -7.45 -35.09
N GLN A 520 7.21 -7.76 -34.91
CA GLN A 520 7.97 -8.55 -35.87
C GLN A 520 7.57 -10.03 -35.86
N ARG A 521 7.76 -10.66 -37.01
CA ARG A 521 7.51 -12.09 -37.23
C ARG A 521 8.79 -12.86 -37.46
N ASP A 522 8.75 -14.16 -37.23
CA ASP A 522 9.85 -15.05 -37.57
C ASP A 522 9.77 -15.57 -39.02
N GLY A 523 10.71 -16.42 -39.42
CA GLY A 523 10.76 -16.99 -40.77
C GLY A 523 9.58 -17.91 -41.13
N ASN A 524 8.79 -18.36 -40.15
CA ASN A 524 7.56 -19.12 -40.34
C ASN A 524 6.32 -18.22 -40.38
N ASN A 525 6.51 -16.90 -40.36
CA ASN A 525 5.47 -15.88 -40.29
C ASN A 525 4.69 -15.88 -38.96
N GLU A 526 5.25 -16.49 -37.91
CA GLU A 526 4.68 -16.46 -36.56
C GLU A 526 5.11 -15.17 -35.84
N LEU A 527 4.20 -14.57 -35.06
CA LEU A 527 4.55 -13.39 -34.26
C LEU A 527 5.57 -13.78 -33.19
N ARG A 528 6.60 -12.96 -33.04
CA ARG A 528 7.54 -13.08 -31.92
C ARG A 528 6.88 -12.48 -30.70
N LEU A 529 6.30 -13.31 -29.83
CA LEU A 529 5.54 -12.85 -28.67
C LEU A 529 6.44 -12.60 -27.46
N THR A 530 6.18 -11.50 -26.77
CA THR A 530 6.67 -11.20 -25.43
C THR A 530 5.72 -11.86 -24.43
N THR A 531 6.23 -12.71 -23.54
CA THR A 531 5.42 -13.25 -22.43
C THR A 531 5.50 -12.34 -21.22
N LEU A 532 4.38 -11.74 -20.82
CA LEU A 532 4.24 -11.07 -19.53
C LEU A 532 3.60 -12.05 -18.53
N SER A 533 4.38 -12.54 -17.58
CA SER A 533 3.95 -13.54 -16.60
C SER A 533 3.65 -12.93 -15.23
N PHE A 534 2.72 -13.56 -14.51
CA PHE A 534 2.30 -13.15 -13.17
C PHE A 534 2.37 -14.36 -12.22
N GLY A 535 3.06 -14.18 -11.09
CA GLY A 535 3.00 -15.13 -9.98
C GLY A 535 3.88 -16.37 -10.11
N GLN A 536 5.01 -16.26 -10.80
CA GLN A 536 6.10 -17.22 -10.64
C GLN A 536 6.81 -17.00 -9.28
N ALA A 537 7.30 -18.10 -8.69
CA ALA A 537 8.15 -18.05 -7.51
C ALA A 537 9.53 -17.51 -7.88
N ALA A 538 10.00 -16.56 -7.07
CA ALA A 538 11.35 -16.03 -7.16
C ALA A 538 12.32 -16.86 -6.29
N ASP A 539 13.55 -17.03 -6.75
CA ASP A 539 14.64 -17.55 -5.91
C ASP A 539 15.14 -16.48 -4.92
N SER A 540 16.09 -16.84 -4.06
CA SER A 540 16.68 -15.90 -3.07
C SER A 540 17.37 -14.67 -3.67
N LEU A 541 17.68 -14.71 -4.97
CA LEU A 541 18.31 -13.62 -5.71
C LEU A 541 17.30 -12.80 -6.51
N GLY A 542 16.00 -13.15 -6.46
CA GLY A 542 14.93 -12.46 -7.17
C GLY A 542 14.71 -12.96 -8.60
N ARG A 543 15.26 -14.11 -8.99
CA ARG A 543 15.12 -14.68 -10.34
C ARG A 543 13.92 -15.60 -10.42
N ALA A 544 13.23 -15.58 -11.56
CA ALA A 544 12.08 -16.44 -11.78
C ALA A 544 12.50 -17.92 -11.89
N THR A 545 11.83 -18.79 -11.13
CA THR A 545 12.13 -20.23 -11.08
C THR A 545 11.34 -21.06 -12.11
N GLY A 546 10.36 -20.45 -12.78
CA GLY A 546 9.40 -21.15 -13.64
C GLY A 546 8.35 -21.97 -12.87
N GLN A 547 8.36 -21.94 -11.53
CA GLN A 547 7.36 -22.59 -10.68
C GLN A 547 6.31 -21.58 -10.22
N PRO A 548 5.04 -21.99 -10.01
CA PRO A 548 4.00 -21.11 -9.51
C PRO A 548 4.20 -20.73 -8.03
N ASP A 549 3.84 -19.51 -7.66
CA ASP A 549 3.81 -19.03 -6.26
C ASP A 549 2.36 -18.85 -5.77
N ALA A 550 1.89 -19.75 -4.92
CA ALA A 550 0.54 -19.69 -4.35
C ALA A 550 0.32 -18.47 -3.43
N ALA A 551 1.39 -17.88 -2.87
CA ALA A 551 1.32 -16.70 -2.02
C ALA A 551 1.35 -15.39 -2.83
N PHE A 552 1.56 -15.45 -4.16
CA PHE A 552 1.60 -14.27 -5.00
C PHE A 552 0.29 -13.49 -4.92
N ARG A 553 0.37 -12.18 -4.70
CA ARG A 553 -0.78 -11.26 -4.72
C ARG A 553 -0.40 -9.97 -5.45
N LEU A 554 -1.10 -9.66 -6.55
CA LEU A 554 -0.95 -8.41 -7.30
C LEU A 554 -2.33 -7.80 -7.59
N SER A 555 -2.44 -6.48 -7.43
CA SER A 555 -3.55 -5.69 -7.98
C SER A 555 -2.95 -4.60 -8.89
N TYR A 556 -3.49 -4.48 -10.10
CA TYR A 556 -2.99 -3.55 -11.10
C TYR A 556 -4.15 -2.94 -11.91
N ALA A 557 -4.22 -1.61 -11.89
CA ALA A 557 -5.28 -0.85 -12.56
C ALA A 557 -4.81 -0.14 -13.84
N GLY A 558 -3.53 -0.21 -14.19
CA GLY A 558 -3.00 0.38 -15.41
C GLY A 558 -3.40 -0.41 -16.66
N ASN A 559 -3.22 0.20 -17.83
CA ASN A 559 -3.51 -0.44 -19.09
C ASN A 559 -2.32 -1.30 -19.55
N ILE A 560 -2.62 -2.36 -20.30
CA ILE A 560 -1.62 -3.16 -21.01
C ILE A 560 -1.91 -3.08 -22.50
N THR A 561 -0.97 -2.56 -23.27
CA THR A 561 -1.12 -2.37 -24.72
C THR A 561 -0.02 -3.11 -25.46
N GLY A 562 -0.39 -3.97 -26.39
CA GLY A 562 0.53 -4.76 -27.22
C GLY A 562 -0.19 -5.91 -27.90
N GLN A 563 -1.29 -5.61 -28.59
CA GLN A 563 -2.15 -6.62 -29.22
C GLN A 563 -1.39 -7.49 -30.24
N ASP A 564 -0.35 -6.95 -30.86
CA ASP A 564 0.46 -7.63 -31.87
C ASP A 564 1.68 -8.38 -31.28
N ASN A 565 1.93 -8.34 -29.97
CA ASN A 565 3.14 -8.93 -29.39
C ASN A 565 3.05 -9.43 -27.94
N LEU A 566 2.13 -8.95 -27.11
CA LEU A 566 2.07 -9.33 -25.69
C LEU A 566 1.15 -10.54 -25.45
N ALA A 567 1.67 -11.61 -24.89
CA ALA A 567 0.91 -12.72 -24.36
C ALA A 567 0.96 -12.73 -22.82
N LEU A 568 -0.20 -12.81 -22.16
CA LEU A 568 -0.29 -12.84 -20.71
C LEU A 568 -0.33 -14.28 -20.19
N SER A 569 0.46 -14.60 -19.16
CA SER A 569 0.42 -15.88 -18.45
C SER A 569 0.26 -15.64 -16.95
N PHE A 570 -0.82 -16.14 -16.35
CA PHE A 570 -1.01 -16.11 -14.90
C PHE A 570 -0.62 -17.48 -14.36
N ASP A 571 0.54 -17.55 -13.72
CA ASP A 571 1.19 -18.81 -13.38
C ASP A 571 0.81 -19.29 -11.96
N GLY A 572 0.69 -18.38 -10.99
CA GLY A 572 0.33 -18.73 -9.61
C GLY A 572 -0.27 -17.59 -8.80
N GLY A 573 -0.91 -17.94 -7.68
CA GLY A 573 -1.45 -16.97 -6.73
C GLY A 573 -2.60 -16.15 -7.33
N GLU A 574 -2.76 -14.90 -6.90
CA GLU A 574 -3.89 -14.05 -7.28
C GLU A 574 -3.42 -12.79 -7.99
N THR A 575 -3.96 -12.57 -9.19
CA THR A 575 -3.80 -11.32 -9.94
C THR A 575 -5.16 -10.67 -10.11
N ARG A 576 -5.29 -9.40 -9.70
CA ARG A 576 -6.48 -8.58 -9.95
C ARG A 576 -6.16 -7.48 -10.96
N LEU A 577 -6.84 -7.49 -12.10
CA LEU A 577 -6.65 -6.52 -13.18
C LEU A 577 -7.92 -5.70 -13.38
N ASP A 578 -7.80 -4.37 -13.41
CA ASP A 578 -8.96 -3.46 -13.59
C ASP A 578 -8.82 -2.55 -14.84
N GLY A 579 -7.69 -2.59 -15.55
CA GLY A 579 -7.43 -1.77 -16.74
C GLY A 579 -7.96 -2.34 -18.05
N THR A 580 -7.69 -1.62 -19.15
CA THR A 580 -7.90 -2.14 -20.52
C THR A 580 -6.66 -2.91 -20.99
N LEU A 581 -6.86 -4.11 -21.50
CA LEU A 581 -5.81 -5.06 -21.86
C LEU A 581 -5.90 -5.38 -23.35
N GLN A 582 -5.19 -4.61 -24.18
CA GLN A 582 -5.02 -4.86 -25.62
C GLN A 582 -3.84 -5.82 -25.81
N VAL A 583 -4.09 -7.12 -25.87
CA VAL A 583 -3.05 -8.15 -25.82
C VAL A 583 -3.29 -9.22 -26.87
N TYR A 584 -2.24 -9.93 -27.27
CA TYR A 584 -2.35 -11.00 -28.24
C TYR A 584 -3.20 -12.16 -27.70
N SER A 585 -2.90 -12.63 -26.49
CA SER A 585 -3.63 -13.73 -25.84
C SER A 585 -3.44 -13.68 -24.32
N ALA A 586 -4.27 -14.43 -23.58
CA ALA A 586 -4.12 -14.55 -22.13
C ALA A 586 -4.42 -15.98 -21.67
N LYS A 587 -3.64 -16.49 -20.71
CA LYS A 587 -3.85 -17.82 -20.13
C LYS A 587 -3.73 -17.80 -18.61
N VAL A 588 -4.76 -18.28 -17.93
CA VAL A 588 -4.77 -18.55 -16.47
C VAL A 588 -4.39 -20.01 -16.25
N GLN A 589 -3.25 -20.27 -15.63
CA GLN A 589 -2.78 -21.63 -15.33
C GLN A 589 -3.50 -22.20 -14.09
N GLU A 590 -3.42 -23.52 -13.89
CA GLU A 590 -4.20 -24.27 -12.89
C GLU A 590 -4.10 -23.73 -11.45
N THR A 591 -2.92 -23.22 -11.07
CA THR A 591 -2.64 -22.70 -9.73
C THR A 591 -2.87 -21.20 -9.57
N ALA A 592 -3.38 -20.53 -10.61
CA ALA A 592 -3.60 -19.09 -10.63
C ALA A 592 -5.08 -18.72 -10.51
N THR A 593 -5.32 -17.58 -9.87
CA THR A 593 -6.59 -16.89 -9.83
C THR A 593 -6.45 -15.54 -10.52
N LEU A 594 -7.26 -15.30 -11.55
CA LEU A 594 -7.43 -13.99 -12.16
C LEU A 594 -8.77 -13.40 -11.72
N GLY A 595 -8.73 -12.20 -11.14
CA GLY A 595 -9.93 -11.41 -10.84
C GLY A 595 -9.81 -9.95 -11.24
N GLY A 596 -10.69 -9.11 -10.71
CA GLY A 596 -10.82 -7.69 -11.09
C GLY A 596 -11.80 -7.45 -12.24
N ASN A 597 -11.84 -6.23 -12.74
CA ASN A 597 -12.82 -5.75 -13.72
C ASN A 597 -12.24 -5.51 -15.12
N ALA A 598 -11.18 -6.24 -15.47
CA ALA A 598 -10.42 -5.99 -16.68
C ALA A 598 -11.26 -6.13 -17.96
N ARG A 599 -10.92 -5.30 -18.96
CA ARG A 599 -11.44 -5.40 -20.33
C ARG A 599 -10.34 -5.93 -21.24
N PHE A 600 -10.44 -7.19 -21.62
CA PHE A 600 -9.58 -7.81 -22.62
C PHE A 600 -10.03 -7.41 -24.03
N ASP A 601 -9.07 -6.98 -24.83
CA ASP A 601 -9.19 -6.75 -26.28
C ASP A 601 -8.12 -7.61 -26.96
N LEU A 602 -8.52 -8.80 -27.37
CA LEU A 602 -7.62 -9.84 -27.82
C LEU A 602 -7.36 -9.72 -29.32
N ALA A 603 -6.17 -10.13 -29.78
CA ALA A 603 -5.90 -10.23 -31.20
C ALA A 603 -6.92 -11.15 -31.90
N THR A 604 -7.17 -10.89 -33.19
CA THR A 604 -8.13 -11.68 -33.97
C THR A 604 -7.72 -13.15 -34.00
N GLY A 605 -8.64 -14.05 -33.64
CA GLY A 605 -8.40 -15.50 -33.59
C GLY A 605 -7.73 -16.01 -32.32
N SER A 606 -7.47 -15.13 -31.34
CA SER A 606 -6.93 -15.50 -30.03
C SER A 606 -8.02 -15.61 -28.96
N ALA A 607 -7.67 -16.22 -27.82
CA ALA A 607 -8.60 -16.46 -26.72
C ALA A 607 -8.00 -16.16 -25.34
N LEU A 608 -8.88 -15.87 -24.38
CA LEU A 608 -8.60 -15.99 -22.95
C LEU A 608 -8.85 -17.44 -22.53
N ILE A 609 -7.78 -18.15 -22.16
CA ILE A 609 -7.84 -19.56 -21.76
C ILE A 609 -7.77 -19.66 -20.23
N ASN A 610 -8.81 -20.22 -19.60
CA ASN A 610 -8.87 -20.44 -18.16
C ASN A 610 -8.66 -21.92 -17.80
N ALA A 611 -7.51 -22.24 -17.22
CA ALA A 611 -7.21 -23.53 -16.59
C ALA A 611 -7.16 -23.48 -15.06
N GLY A 612 -7.10 -22.29 -14.46
CA GLY A 612 -7.17 -22.06 -13.03
C GLY A 612 -8.53 -21.52 -12.59
N THR A 613 -8.52 -20.42 -11.83
CA THR A 613 -9.74 -19.76 -11.38
C THR A 613 -9.88 -18.38 -12.04
N LEU A 614 -11.03 -18.11 -12.64
CA LEU A 614 -11.45 -16.78 -13.08
C LEU A 614 -12.56 -16.31 -12.13
N ALA A 615 -12.37 -15.17 -11.48
CA ALA A 615 -13.31 -14.59 -10.52
C ALA A 615 -13.55 -13.13 -10.87
N PRO A 616 -14.55 -12.82 -11.73
CA PRO A 616 -14.83 -11.44 -12.13
C PRO A 616 -15.05 -10.51 -10.94
N GLY A 617 -14.58 -9.27 -11.04
CA GLY A 617 -14.81 -8.24 -10.04
C GLY A 617 -13.83 -8.22 -8.86
N ASN A 618 -14.13 -7.32 -7.91
CA ASN A 618 -13.42 -7.14 -6.64
C ASN A 618 -14.46 -7.31 -5.50
N SER A 619 -15.11 -8.47 -5.42
CA SER A 619 -16.56 -8.65 -5.12
C SER A 619 -17.36 -8.66 -6.43
N ILE A 620 -18.68 -8.49 -6.36
CA ILE A 620 -19.57 -8.45 -7.54
C ILE A 620 -19.07 -7.46 -8.59
N GLY A 621 -18.78 -7.95 -9.79
CA GLY A 621 -18.24 -7.17 -10.90
C GLY A 621 -18.29 -7.87 -12.25
N ARG A 622 -17.44 -7.40 -13.17
CA ARG A 622 -17.48 -7.83 -14.58
C ARG A 622 -16.11 -7.92 -15.21
N ILE A 623 -15.83 -9.04 -15.87
CA ILE A 623 -14.72 -9.16 -16.82
C ILE A 623 -15.30 -9.16 -18.23
N SER A 624 -14.78 -8.32 -19.11
CA SER A 624 -15.19 -8.25 -20.52
C SER A 624 -14.08 -8.76 -21.43
N VAL A 625 -14.41 -9.61 -22.39
CA VAL A 625 -13.48 -10.19 -23.37
C VAL A 625 -13.97 -9.89 -24.78
N SER A 626 -13.25 -9.01 -25.48
CA SER A 626 -13.37 -8.83 -26.92
C SER A 626 -12.48 -9.86 -27.62
N GLY A 627 -13.06 -11.00 -27.98
CA GLY A 627 -12.35 -12.20 -28.43
C GLY A 627 -13.04 -13.47 -27.92
N ASP A 628 -12.37 -14.61 -28.06
CA ASP A 628 -12.91 -15.89 -27.59
C ASP A 628 -12.53 -16.16 -26.12
N TYR A 629 -13.36 -16.94 -25.44
CA TYR A 629 -13.07 -17.47 -24.11
C TYR A 629 -13.12 -18.99 -24.12
N ARG A 630 -12.13 -19.63 -23.51
CA ARG A 630 -12.13 -21.08 -23.34
C ARG A 630 -11.82 -21.44 -21.89
N GLN A 631 -12.76 -22.09 -21.22
CA GLN A 631 -12.48 -22.79 -19.98
C GLN A 631 -11.94 -24.17 -20.29
N THR A 632 -10.95 -24.66 -19.54
CA THR A 632 -10.46 -26.04 -19.65
C THR A 632 -11.10 -26.93 -18.58
N ALA A 633 -10.85 -28.25 -18.61
CA ALA A 633 -11.49 -29.20 -17.69
C ALA A 633 -11.11 -28.95 -16.21
N THR A 634 -9.94 -28.38 -15.94
CA THR A 634 -9.51 -27.97 -14.60
C THR A 634 -9.95 -26.55 -14.25
N GLY A 635 -10.37 -25.78 -15.26
CA GLY A 635 -10.77 -24.39 -15.10
C GLY A 635 -12.04 -24.24 -14.29
N ARG A 636 -12.08 -23.13 -13.54
CA ARG A 636 -13.20 -22.74 -12.70
C ARG A 636 -13.55 -21.28 -12.94
N LEU A 637 -14.84 -21.02 -13.17
CA LEU A 637 -15.42 -19.67 -13.10
C LEU A 637 -16.09 -19.54 -11.72
N VAL A 638 -15.67 -18.57 -10.93
CA VAL A 638 -16.33 -18.21 -9.67
C VAL A 638 -17.23 -17.02 -9.96
N ALA A 639 -18.50 -17.12 -9.59
CA ALA A 639 -19.46 -16.04 -9.69
C ALA A 639 -20.08 -15.78 -8.31
N GLU A 640 -19.74 -14.63 -7.72
CA GLU A 640 -20.30 -14.14 -6.47
C GLU A 640 -21.73 -13.63 -6.69
N PHE A 641 -22.58 -13.72 -5.65
CA PHE A 641 -23.93 -13.17 -5.67
C PHE A 641 -24.38 -12.68 -4.28
N ASP A 642 -25.32 -11.72 -4.24
CA ASP A 642 -25.87 -11.17 -3.00
C ASP A 642 -27.38 -11.47 -2.80
N GLY A 643 -27.93 -11.03 -1.67
CA GLY A 643 -29.35 -11.21 -1.33
C GLY A 643 -30.31 -10.37 -2.18
N ASN A 644 -29.81 -9.43 -2.99
CA ASN A 644 -30.59 -8.63 -3.93
C ASN A 644 -30.57 -9.22 -5.35
N GLY A 645 -29.76 -10.25 -5.59
CA GLY A 645 -29.59 -10.89 -6.88
C GLY A 645 -28.57 -10.22 -7.79
N ALA A 646 -27.78 -9.27 -7.27
CA ALA A 646 -26.59 -8.81 -7.97
C ALA A 646 -25.57 -9.96 -8.00
N HIS A 647 -24.83 -10.08 -9.11
CA HIS A 647 -23.91 -11.19 -9.34
C HIS A 647 -22.83 -10.84 -10.37
N ASP A 648 -21.76 -11.62 -10.36
CA ASP A 648 -20.67 -11.50 -11.33
C ASP A 648 -21.09 -11.85 -12.75
N VAL A 649 -20.47 -11.15 -13.71
CA VAL A 649 -20.67 -11.39 -15.14
C VAL A 649 -19.34 -11.57 -15.87
N LEU A 650 -19.23 -12.67 -16.63
CA LEU A 650 -18.23 -12.82 -17.69
C LEU A 650 -18.89 -12.45 -19.02
N ALA A 651 -18.47 -11.35 -19.64
CA ALA A 651 -19.02 -10.88 -20.90
C ALA A 651 -18.05 -11.11 -22.06
N VAL A 652 -18.44 -11.93 -23.04
CA VAL A 652 -17.57 -12.34 -24.15
C VAL A 652 -18.22 -11.96 -25.49
N SER A 653 -17.52 -11.22 -26.35
CA SER A 653 -18.06 -10.85 -27.66
C SER A 653 -17.88 -11.95 -28.73
N GLY A 654 -16.99 -12.91 -28.51
CA GLY A 654 -16.74 -14.05 -29.39
C GLY A 654 -17.42 -15.34 -28.97
N ASN A 655 -16.79 -16.47 -29.29
CA ASN A 655 -17.22 -17.81 -28.88
C ASN A 655 -16.76 -18.12 -27.45
N VAL A 656 -17.65 -18.73 -26.67
CA VAL A 656 -17.36 -19.28 -25.35
C VAL A 656 -17.36 -20.80 -25.44
N ASP A 657 -16.22 -21.43 -25.13
CA ASP A 657 -16.07 -22.88 -24.98
C ASP A 657 -16.01 -23.24 -23.48
N LEU A 658 -17.09 -23.88 -22.98
CA LEU A 658 -17.25 -24.20 -21.56
C LEU A 658 -17.01 -25.68 -21.24
N THR A 659 -16.26 -25.90 -20.17
CA THR A 659 -16.07 -27.19 -19.48
C THR A 659 -15.69 -26.89 -18.02
N GLY A 660 -15.21 -27.87 -17.25
CA GLY A 660 -14.76 -27.65 -15.87
C GLY A 660 -15.91 -27.24 -14.94
N THR A 661 -15.64 -26.32 -14.01
CA THR A 661 -16.58 -25.99 -12.92
C THR A 661 -17.10 -24.54 -13.00
N LEU A 662 -18.39 -24.36 -12.74
CA LEU A 662 -18.96 -23.08 -12.29
C LEU A 662 -19.15 -23.16 -10.77
N GLU A 663 -18.51 -22.26 -10.03
CA GLU A 663 -18.69 -22.12 -8.59
C GLU A 663 -19.48 -20.86 -8.29
N LEU A 664 -20.63 -21.00 -7.64
CA LEU A 664 -21.48 -19.91 -7.21
C LEU A 664 -21.18 -19.59 -5.74
N ALA A 665 -20.80 -18.35 -5.44
CA ALA A 665 -20.34 -17.97 -4.10
C ALA A 665 -21.27 -16.92 -3.46
N PRO A 666 -22.08 -17.26 -2.44
CA PRO A 666 -22.92 -16.27 -1.77
C PRO A 666 -22.07 -15.30 -0.95
N LEU A 667 -22.29 -14.00 -1.12
CA LEU A 667 -21.74 -12.97 -0.23
C LEU A 667 -22.50 -12.96 1.10
N ALA A 668 -21.79 -12.55 2.16
CA ALA A 668 -22.41 -12.32 3.47
C ALA A 668 -23.40 -11.14 3.39
N ASP A 669 -24.68 -11.48 3.28
CA ASP A 669 -25.77 -10.52 3.10
C ASP A 669 -27.08 -11.04 3.75
N TRP A 670 -28.15 -10.27 3.67
CA TRP A 670 -29.47 -10.68 4.13
C TRP A 670 -30.21 -11.55 3.11
N TYR A 671 -30.47 -12.80 3.50
CA TYR A 671 -31.33 -13.72 2.76
C TYR A 671 -32.60 -14.02 3.56
N GLN A 672 -33.76 -13.76 2.95
CA GLN A 672 -35.08 -14.13 3.48
C GLN A 672 -35.18 -15.64 3.73
N ASN A 673 -36.08 -16.08 4.62
CA ASN A 673 -36.23 -17.50 5.00
C ASN A 673 -36.42 -18.44 3.80
N THR A 674 -37.16 -17.98 2.80
CA THR A 674 -37.32 -18.62 1.49
C THR A 674 -36.96 -17.61 0.42
N TRP A 675 -35.67 -17.36 0.25
CA TRP A 675 -35.17 -16.46 -0.77
C TRP A 675 -35.00 -17.20 -2.09
N SER A 676 -35.41 -16.57 -3.19
CA SER A 676 -35.17 -17.06 -4.54
C SER A 676 -35.06 -15.90 -5.51
N VAL A 677 -34.07 -15.95 -6.38
CA VAL A 677 -33.89 -14.99 -7.48
C VAL A 677 -33.45 -15.72 -8.74
N ASP A 678 -33.95 -15.27 -9.89
CA ASP A 678 -33.47 -15.73 -11.19
C ASP A 678 -32.35 -14.78 -11.63
N THR A 679 -31.16 -15.30 -11.88
CA THR A 679 -30.04 -14.50 -12.39
C THR A 679 -30.31 -14.04 -13.82
N SER A 680 -29.73 -12.92 -14.21
CA SER A 680 -29.37 -12.73 -15.61
C SER A 680 -28.27 -13.72 -16.01
N THR A 681 -27.91 -13.73 -17.29
CA THR A 681 -26.88 -14.63 -17.81
C THR A 681 -25.54 -14.34 -17.11
N LEU A 682 -24.97 -15.35 -16.44
CA LEU A 682 -23.65 -15.23 -15.78
C LEU A 682 -22.50 -15.15 -16.80
N VAL A 683 -22.71 -15.74 -17.98
CA VAL A 683 -21.75 -15.78 -19.09
C VAL A 683 -22.41 -15.29 -20.37
N GLU A 684 -22.26 -14.00 -20.68
CA GLU A 684 -22.75 -13.41 -21.93
C GLU A 684 -21.81 -13.80 -23.07
N ALA A 685 -22.36 -14.22 -24.21
CA ALA A 685 -21.59 -14.73 -25.35
C ALA A 685 -22.30 -14.46 -26.68
N ALA A 686 -21.55 -14.23 -27.76
CA ALA A 686 -22.14 -14.19 -29.11
C ALA A 686 -22.45 -15.60 -29.65
N SER A 687 -21.59 -16.57 -29.34
CA SER A 687 -21.83 -17.99 -29.61
C SER A 687 -21.25 -18.86 -28.50
N ARG A 688 -21.78 -20.08 -28.35
CA ARG A 688 -21.41 -20.99 -27.26
C ARG A 688 -21.17 -22.40 -27.77
N SER A 689 -20.13 -23.02 -27.24
CA SER A 689 -19.80 -24.43 -27.37
C SER A 689 -19.57 -25.04 -25.97
N GLY A 690 -19.95 -26.30 -25.79
CA GLY A 690 -19.83 -26.97 -24.49
C GLY A 690 -20.78 -26.45 -23.41
N SER A 691 -20.56 -26.94 -22.18
CA SER A 691 -21.27 -26.56 -20.95
C SER A 691 -20.36 -26.85 -19.75
N PHE A 692 -20.59 -26.17 -18.63
CA PHE A 692 -19.91 -26.55 -17.39
C PHE A 692 -20.13 -28.04 -17.07
N SER A 693 -19.06 -28.73 -16.68
CA SER A 693 -19.10 -30.15 -16.30
C SER A 693 -19.63 -30.35 -14.89
N ALA A 694 -19.49 -29.33 -14.03
CA ALA A 694 -20.09 -29.29 -12.70
C ALA A 694 -20.51 -27.85 -12.35
N THR A 695 -21.62 -27.73 -11.62
CA THR A 695 -22.03 -26.49 -10.94
C THR A 695 -22.02 -26.75 -9.44
N GLN A 696 -21.33 -25.91 -8.69
CA GLN A 696 -21.17 -26.04 -7.25
C GLN A 696 -21.55 -24.72 -6.57
N ILE A 697 -21.89 -24.79 -5.29
CA ILE A 697 -22.17 -23.61 -4.46
C ILE A 697 -21.27 -23.64 -3.23
N THR A 698 -20.55 -22.56 -2.98
CA THR A 698 -19.63 -22.47 -1.84
C THR A 698 -20.45 -22.47 -0.55
N ARG A 699 -20.14 -23.38 0.38
CA ARG A 699 -20.83 -23.44 1.67
C ARG A 699 -20.15 -22.49 2.67
N LEU A 700 -20.72 -21.31 2.83
CA LEU A 700 -20.21 -20.25 3.73
C LEU A 700 -21.04 -20.04 5.00
N SER A 701 -22.23 -20.64 5.09
CA SER A 701 -23.19 -20.39 6.17
C SER A 701 -23.50 -21.66 7.00
N PRO A 702 -23.48 -21.60 8.35
CA PRO A 702 -24.02 -22.65 9.23
C PRO A 702 -25.56 -22.64 9.34
N ILE A 703 -26.24 -21.61 8.81
CA ILE A 703 -27.69 -21.37 8.97
C ILE A 703 -28.45 -21.56 7.65
N LEU A 704 -27.93 -20.98 6.57
CA LEU A 704 -28.57 -20.93 5.27
C LEU A 704 -28.11 -22.11 4.42
N GLN A 705 -29.09 -22.82 3.85
CA GLN A 705 -28.83 -23.79 2.81
C GLN A 705 -29.06 -23.14 1.44
N PHE A 706 -28.00 -23.03 0.66
CA PHE A 706 -28.07 -22.50 -0.69
C PHE A 706 -28.24 -23.61 -1.73
N SER A 707 -28.93 -23.29 -2.82
CA SER A 707 -29.09 -24.15 -3.99
C SER A 707 -29.16 -23.32 -5.27
N ALA A 708 -28.79 -23.95 -6.39
CA ALA A 708 -28.86 -23.34 -7.71
C ALA A 708 -29.50 -24.33 -8.69
N VAL A 709 -30.50 -23.88 -9.44
CA VAL A 709 -31.16 -24.68 -10.49
C VAL A 709 -30.94 -24.00 -11.83
N SER A 710 -30.37 -24.71 -12.81
CA SER A 710 -30.16 -24.16 -14.16
C SER A 710 -31.50 -23.84 -14.84
N LEU A 711 -31.58 -22.66 -15.46
CA LEU A 711 -32.71 -22.19 -16.27
C LEU A 711 -32.39 -22.23 -17.79
N GLY A 712 -31.23 -22.76 -18.17
CA GLY A 712 -30.68 -22.66 -19.52
C GLY A 712 -29.95 -21.32 -19.76
N ASP A 713 -29.16 -21.25 -20.83
CA ASP A 713 -28.40 -20.05 -21.24
C ASP A 713 -27.50 -19.44 -20.14
N GLU A 714 -26.91 -20.30 -19.29
CA GLU A 714 -26.14 -19.91 -18.08
C GLU A 714 -26.87 -18.94 -17.15
N ARG A 715 -28.20 -19.06 -17.10
CA ARG A 715 -29.04 -18.47 -16.06
C ARG A 715 -29.36 -19.52 -15.01
N TYR A 716 -29.46 -19.06 -13.77
CA TYR A 716 -29.71 -19.94 -12.62
C TYR A 716 -30.79 -19.33 -11.75
N ARG A 717 -31.66 -20.17 -11.21
CA ARG A 717 -32.48 -19.84 -10.05
C ARG A 717 -31.65 -20.11 -8.81
N LEU A 718 -31.16 -19.06 -8.18
CA LEU A 718 -30.49 -19.15 -6.88
C LEU A 718 -31.55 -19.14 -5.79
N SER A 719 -31.36 -19.98 -4.78
CA SER A 719 -32.27 -20.04 -3.64
C SER A 719 -31.52 -20.26 -2.35
N ALA A 720 -32.01 -19.66 -1.28
CA ALA A 720 -31.50 -19.84 0.07
C ALA A 720 -32.68 -20.16 0.98
N THR A 721 -32.54 -21.23 1.77
CA THR A 721 -33.55 -21.65 2.73
C THR A 721 -32.99 -21.65 4.13
N ARG A 722 -33.74 -21.05 5.05
CA ARG A 722 -33.49 -21.15 6.49
C ARG A 722 -34.43 -22.21 7.07
N ALA A 723 -33.89 -23.28 7.62
CA ALA A 723 -34.69 -24.32 8.26
C ALA A 723 -35.44 -23.77 9.49
N GLN A 724 -36.59 -24.35 9.85
CA GLN A 724 -37.40 -23.87 10.97
C GLN A 724 -36.67 -23.91 12.32
N ASP A 725 -35.76 -24.88 12.47
CA ASP A 725 -34.90 -25.06 13.63
C ASP A 725 -33.49 -24.48 13.42
N ALA A 726 -33.26 -23.69 12.36
CA ALA A 726 -31.93 -23.25 11.93
C ALA A 726 -31.07 -22.68 13.05
N TYR A 727 -31.66 -21.86 13.93
CA TYR A 727 -30.96 -21.33 15.11
C TYR A 727 -31.14 -22.23 16.34
N SER A 728 -32.35 -22.74 16.57
CA SER A 728 -32.65 -23.50 17.79
C SER A 728 -31.92 -24.84 17.90
N GLN A 729 -31.52 -25.44 16.78
CA GLN A 729 -30.72 -26.67 16.77
C GLN A 729 -29.36 -26.50 17.49
N TYR A 730 -28.83 -25.27 17.54
CA TYR A 730 -27.58 -24.94 18.23
C TYR A 730 -27.79 -24.60 19.72
N GLY A 731 -29.04 -24.48 20.19
CA GLY A 731 -29.33 -24.13 21.58
C GLY A 731 -28.95 -25.23 22.57
N ARG A 732 -28.07 -24.92 23.52
CA ARG A 732 -27.58 -25.85 24.56
C ARG A 732 -28.64 -26.14 25.63
N ASP A 733 -29.50 -25.16 25.90
CA ASP A 733 -30.59 -25.25 26.88
C ASP A 733 -31.94 -24.81 26.28
N ASP A 734 -33.03 -24.96 27.04
CA ASP A 734 -34.38 -24.61 26.58
C ASP A 734 -34.57 -23.11 26.32
N ASN A 735 -33.84 -22.25 27.03
CA ASN A 735 -33.90 -20.80 26.86
C ASN A 735 -33.28 -20.39 25.52
N GLN A 736 -32.11 -20.94 25.19
CA GLN A 736 -31.44 -20.73 23.90
C GLN A 736 -32.28 -21.32 22.76
N ARG A 737 -32.88 -22.51 22.94
CA ARG A 737 -33.81 -23.08 21.95
C ARG A 737 -35.04 -22.20 21.73
N ALA A 738 -35.59 -21.61 22.78
CA ALA A 738 -36.71 -20.67 22.69
C ALA A 738 -36.31 -19.37 21.98
N ALA A 739 -35.15 -18.79 22.32
CA ALA A 739 -34.60 -17.62 21.63
C ALA A 739 -34.34 -17.91 20.14
N GLY A 740 -33.82 -19.10 19.80
CA GLY A 740 -33.59 -19.52 18.42
C GLY A 740 -34.88 -19.62 17.60
N ARG A 741 -35.96 -20.15 18.18
CA ARG A 741 -37.29 -20.16 17.53
C ARG A 741 -37.83 -18.74 17.31
N ALA A 742 -37.66 -17.85 18.29
CA ALA A 742 -38.05 -16.45 18.15
C ALA A 742 -37.23 -15.73 17.07
N LEU A 743 -35.93 -16.01 17.00
CA LEU A 743 -35.03 -15.46 15.98
C LEU A 743 -35.40 -15.95 14.57
N PHE A 744 -35.83 -17.20 14.41
CA PHE A 744 -36.38 -17.71 13.15
C PHE A 744 -37.66 -16.97 12.71
N ASN A 745 -38.57 -16.70 13.66
CA ASN A 745 -39.78 -15.94 13.37
C ASN A 745 -39.49 -14.47 13.05
N LEU A 746 -38.50 -13.85 13.72
CA LEU A 746 -38.01 -12.52 13.38
C LEU A 746 -37.42 -12.48 11.97
N ALA A 747 -36.63 -13.49 11.59
CA ALA A 747 -36.11 -13.63 10.23
C ALA A 747 -37.24 -13.77 9.21
N SER A 748 -38.32 -14.49 9.57
CA SER A 748 -39.51 -14.64 8.72
C SER A 748 -40.27 -13.33 8.51
N ALA A 749 -40.29 -12.44 9.50
CA ALA A 749 -40.88 -11.12 9.37
C ALA A 749 -39.99 -10.17 8.53
N GLY A 750 -38.68 -10.43 8.50
CA GLY A 750 -37.69 -9.73 7.68
C GLY A 750 -37.62 -8.21 7.84
N PRO A 751 -37.72 -7.64 9.06
CA PRO A 751 -37.62 -6.19 9.23
C PRO A 751 -36.23 -5.67 8.86
N ALA A 752 -36.16 -4.54 8.16
CA ALA A 752 -34.91 -3.96 7.66
C ALA A 752 -33.86 -3.75 8.77
N ASP A 753 -34.29 -3.29 9.94
CA ASP A 753 -33.40 -3.03 11.09
C ASP A 753 -32.65 -4.28 11.58
N ALA A 754 -33.17 -5.49 11.33
CA ALA A 754 -32.56 -6.75 11.78
C ALA A 754 -31.60 -7.39 10.75
N GLN A 755 -31.51 -6.87 9.54
CA GLN A 755 -30.73 -7.49 8.46
C GLN A 755 -29.23 -7.59 8.79
N THR A 756 -28.66 -6.57 9.43
CA THR A 756 -27.25 -6.58 9.87
C THR A 756 -26.99 -7.68 10.91
N LEU A 757 -27.92 -7.92 11.84
CA LEU A 757 -27.80 -9.00 12.81
C LEU A 757 -27.76 -10.37 12.12
N PHE A 758 -28.66 -10.57 11.15
CA PHE A 758 -28.73 -11.82 10.41
C PHE A 758 -27.51 -12.04 9.52
N ARG A 759 -26.99 -11.01 8.86
CA ARG A 759 -25.72 -11.12 8.12
C ARG A 759 -24.59 -11.69 8.99
N GLU A 760 -24.46 -11.23 10.22
CA GLU A 760 -23.40 -11.70 11.13
C GLU A 760 -23.67 -13.10 11.69
N ILE A 761 -24.92 -13.43 12.05
CA ILE A 761 -25.27 -14.75 12.61
C ILE A 761 -25.26 -15.82 11.51
N ASP A 762 -25.86 -15.53 10.35
CA ASP A 762 -26.00 -16.47 9.25
C ASP A 762 -24.66 -16.82 8.62
N PHE A 763 -23.70 -15.91 8.61
CA PHE A 763 -22.34 -16.14 8.10
C PHE A 763 -21.30 -16.23 9.22
N SER A 764 -21.74 -16.62 10.42
CA SER A 764 -20.84 -16.97 11.53
C SER A 764 -20.04 -18.24 11.22
N ALA A 765 -19.17 -18.66 12.15
CA ALA A 765 -18.34 -19.85 11.98
C ALA A 765 -19.14 -21.05 11.43
N SER A 766 -18.63 -21.67 10.35
CA SER A 766 -19.36 -22.72 9.60
C SER A 766 -19.77 -23.97 10.40
N ASP A 767 -19.17 -24.17 11.58
CA ASP A 767 -19.52 -25.23 12.54
C ASP A 767 -20.67 -24.82 13.50
N GLY A 768 -21.14 -23.57 13.42
CA GLY A 768 -22.18 -23.00 14.27
C GLY A 768 -21.76 -22.75 15.72
N SER A 769 -20.46 -22.87 16.04
CA SER A 769 -19.94 -22.79 17.41
C SER A 769 -20.24 -21.46 18.13
N GLN A 770 -20.45 -20.38 17.37
CA GLN A 770 -20.73 -19.03 17.89
C GLN A 770 -22.22 -18.75 18.15
N ILE A 771 -23.12 -19.58 17.61
CA ILE A 771 -24.57 -19.37 17.69
C ILE A 771 -25.12 -19.52 19.12
N PRO A 772 -24.71 -20.50 19.97
CA PRO A 772 -25.25 -20.65 21.31
C PRO A 772 -25.08 -19.40 22.18
N ASP A 773 -23.91 -18.77 22.12
CA ASP A 773 -23.59 -17.58 22.91
C ASP A 773 -24.35 -16.36 22.37
N ALA A 774 -24.54 -16.27 21.05
CA ALA A 774 -25.42 -15.27 20.43
C ALA A 774 -26.87 -15.41 20.92
N LEU A 775 -27.40 -16.64 20.98
CA LEU A 775 -28.75 -16.92 21.48
C LEU A 775 -28.92 -16.56 22.96
N ALA A 776 -27.90 -16.82 23.79
CA ALA A 776 -27.89 -16.42 25.18
C ALA A 776 -27.97 -14.89 25.33
N GLN A 777 -27.16 -14.14 24.57
CA GLN A 777 -27.16 -12.67 24.59
C GLN A 777 -28.46 -12.04 24.09
N LEU A 778 -29.14 -12.69 23.14
CA LEU A 778 -30.44 -12.27 22.60
C LEU A 778 -31.62 -12.54 23.55
N SER A 779 -31.40 -13.33 24.61
CA SER A 779 -32.43 -13.67 25.59
C SER A 779 -32.55 -12.63 26.73
N PRO A 780 -33.71 -12.53 27.41
CA PRO A 780 -33.90 -11.66 28.58
C PRO A 780 -33.28 -12.23 29.88
N ALA A 781 -32.41 -13.24 29.81
CA ALA A 781 -31.92 -13.97 30.96
C ALA A 781 -31.27 -13.05 32.02
N ASN A 782 -30.53 -12.01 31.63
CA ASN A 782 -29.88 -11.04 32.54
C ASN A 782 -30.84 -10.44 33.60
N TYR A 783 -32.13 -10.33 33.28
CA TYR A 783 -33.12 -9.77 34.21
C TYR A 783 -33.35 -10.71 35.41
N SER A 784 -33.14 -12.01 35.24
CA SER A 784 -33.30 -13.02 36.29
C SER A 784 -32.22 -12.91 37.36
N ALA A 785 -30.98 -12.64 36.97
CA ALA A 785 -29.87 -12.43 37.90
C ALA A 785 -30.12 -11.23 38.83
N LEU A 786 -30.67 -10.13 38.29
CA LEU A 786 -31.07 -8.99 39.11
C LEU A 786 -32.20 -9.36 40.09
N MET A 787 -33.22 -10.11 39.64
CA MET A 787 -34.32 -10.51 40.52
C MET A 787 -33.84 -11.42 41.66
N ALA A 788 -32.94 -12.36 41.37
CA ALA A 788 -32.26 -13.21 42.35
C ALA A 788 -31.53 -12.37 43.41
N ALA A 789 -30.67 -11.45 42.97
CA ALA A 789 -29.91 -10.58 43.86
C ALA A 789 -30.81 -9.63 44.67
N SER A 790 -31.91 -9.14 44.09
CA SER A 790 -32.90 -8.31 44.81
C SER A 790 -33.62 -9.10 45.90
N LEU A 791 -33.97 -10.38 45.69
CA LEU A 791 -34.55 -11.23 46.75
C LEU A 791 -33.58 -11.41 47.92
N MET A 792 -32.29 -11.59 47.62
CA MET A 792 -31.24 -11.68 48.65
C MET A 792 -31.02 -10.35 49.37
N ARG A 793 -31.10 -9.20 48.67
CA ARG A 793 -31.07 -7.86 49.27
C ARG A 793 -32.16 -7.68 50.30
N GLU A 794 -33.41 -8.03 49.99
CA GLU A 794 -34.54 -7.93 50.93
C GLU A 794 -34.28 -8.69 52.23
N ARG A 795 -33.79 -9.92 52.10
CA ARG A 795 -33.41 -10.77 53.25
C ARG A 795 -32.27 -10.20 54.06
N THR A 796 -31.29 -9.61 53.39
CA THR A 796 -30.12 -9.01 54.03
C THR A 796 -30.53 -7.79 54.84
N ILE A 797 -31.39 -6.93 54.27
CA ILE A 797 -31.92 -5.76 54.97
C ILE A 797 -32.74 -6.20 56.20
N MET A 798 -33.67 -7.15 56.06
CA MET A 798 -34.46 -7.65 57.20
C MET A 798 -33.59 -8.24 58.32
N GLN A 799 -32.50 -8.94 57.97
CA GLN A 799 -31.60 -9.50 58.98
C GLN A 799 -30.79 -8.41 59.70
N THR A 800 -30.22 -7.46 58.96
CA THR A 800 -29.49 -6.30 59.51
C THR A 800 -30.40 -5.47 60.43
N ALA A 801 -31.62 -5.24 59.97
CA ALA A 801 -32.69 -4.55 60.66
C ALA A 801 -33.06 -5.16 62.03
N HIS A 802 -33.40 -6.44 62.03
CA HIS A 802 -33.71 -7.18 63.24
C HIS A 802 -32.55 -7.13 64.24
N GLN A 803 -31.30 -7.18 63.75
CA GLN A 803 -30.11 -7.08 64.59
C GLN A 803 -29.92 -5.72 65.21
N GLY A 804 -30.05 -4.64 64.43
CA GLY A 804 -29.96 -3.27 64.93
C GLY A 804 -30.95 -3.03 66.07
N LEU A 805 -32.20 -3.47 65.89
CA LEU A 805 -33.20 -3.42 66.96
C LEU A 805 -32.84 -4.30 68.15
N SER A 806 -32.46 -5.56 67.92
CA SER A 806 -32.11 -6.49 69.00
C SER A 806 -30.90 -6.03 69.82
N GLN A 807 -29.97 -5.30 69.20
CA GLN A 807 -28.81 -4.75 69.89
C GLN A 807 -29.14 -3.46 70.65
N SER A 808 -30.03 -2.61 70.13
CA SER A 808 -30.49 -1.44 70.89
C SER A 808 -31.30 -1.89 72.10
N THR A 809 -32.35 -2.69 71.91
CA THR A 809 -33.26 -3.12 72.98
C THR A 809 -32.65 -4.09 74.01
N GLN A 810 -31.38 -4.48 73.86
CA GLN A 810 -30.63 -5.23 74.88
C GLN A 810 -30.36 -4.42 76.15
N ARG A 811 -30.34 -3.08 76.07
CA ARG A 811 -30.19 -2.24 77.26
C ARG A 811 -31.45 -2.30 78.14
N PRO A 812 -31.32 -2.45 79.47
CA PRO A 812 -32.46 -2.32 80.38
C PRO A 812 -33.06 -0.91 80.30
N GLY A 813 -34.39 -0.79 80.29
CA GLY A 813 -35.09 0.50 80.26
C GLY A 813 -36.26 0.53 79.27
N THR A 814 -37.11 1.55 79.39
CA THR A 814 -38.29 1.79 78.52
C THR A 814 -38.12 2.99 77.59
N ASP A 815 -36.96 3.65 77.64
CA ASP A 815 -36.65 4.82 76.82
C ASP A 815 -36.44 4.44 75.36
N TRP A 816 -36.61 5.41 74.47
CA TRP A 816 -36.36 5.24 73.05
C TRP A 816 -34.86 5.14 72.78
N GLN A 817 -34.48 4.16 71.96
CA GLN A 817 -33.09 3.92 71.59
C GLN A 817 -32.93 3.98 70.08
N GLY A 818 -32.03 4.87 69.65
CA GLY A 818 -31.65 5.00 68.25
C GLY A 818 -30.56 4.00 67.88
N TYR A 819 -30.58 3.52 66.64
CA TYR A 819 -29.46 2.79 66.05
C TYR A 819 -29.28 3.15 64.58
N ALA A 820 -28.04 3.07 64.12
CA ALA A 820 -27.64 3.17 62.72
C ALA A 820 -26.69 2.01 62.40
N THR A 821 -26.95 1.33 61.29
CA THR A 821 -26.16 0.18 60.82
C THR A 821 -25.77 0.39 59.37
N ALA A 822 -24.48 0.60 59.12
CA ALA A 822 -23.92 0.58 57.78
C ALA A 822 -23.53 -0.86 57.43
N PHE A 823 -23.84 -1.30 56.21
CA PHE A 823 -23.52 -2.66 55.76
C PHE A 823 -23.02 -2.68 54.32
N GLY A 824 -22.18 -3.67 54.03
CA GLY A 824 -21.69 -4.00 52.69
C GLY A 824 -21.66 -5.51 52.49
N SER A 825 -22.00 -5.99 51.31
CA SER A 825 -22.00 -7.40 50.94
C SER A 825 -21.52 -7.60 49.53
N GLU A 826 -20.79 -8.69 49.32
CA GLU A 826 -20.45 -9.24 48.02
C GLU A 826 -21.03 -10.66 47.95
N ALA A 827 -21.63 -11.00 46.82
CA ALA A 827 -22.20 -12.32 46.57
C ALA A 827 -21.85 -12.76 45.16
N ASP A 828 -21.60 -14.05 45.02
CA ASP A 828 -21.23 -14.72 43.78
C ASP A 828 -22.13 -15.96 43.64
N GLN A 829 -22.60 -16.19 42.42
CA GLN A 829 -23.44 -17.33 42.06
C GLN A 829 -22.83 -17.98 40.84
N ASP A 830 -22.38 -19.23 40.95
CA ASP A 830 -21.96 -20.02 39.80
C ASP A 830 -23.15 -20.31 38.87
N ALA A 831 -22.87 -20.39 37.56
CA ALA A 831 -23.85 -20.88 36.58
C ALA A 831 -24.15 -22.37 36.80
N GLY A 832 -25.43 -22.75 36.67
CA GLY A 832 -25.90 -24.14 36.71
C GLY A 832 -26.91 -24.42 35.60
N GLU A 833 -27.46 -25.64 35.51
CA GLU A 833 -28.33 -26.07 34.37
C GLU A 833 -29.45 -25.10 33.99
N SER A 834 -30.04 -24.39 34.97
CA SER A 834 -31.01 -23.32 34.72
C SER A 834 -30.78 -22.09 35.58
N MET A 835 -29.61 -21.95 36.18
CA MET A 835 -29.27 -20.83 37.06
C MET A 835 -28.22 -19.97 36.40
N ILE A 836 -28.48 -18.67 36.32
CA ILE A 836 -27.56 -17.71 35.71
C ILE A 836 -26.47 -17.38 36.71
N GLY A 837 -25.22 -17.44 36.25
CA GLY A 837 -24.09 -16.99 37.05
C GLY A 837 -24.02 -15.46 37.14
N TYR A 838 -23.70 -14.93 38.32
CA TYR A 838 -23.57 -13.48 38.52
C TYR A 838 -22.75 -13.09 39.75
N ASP A 839 -22.13 -11.91 39.64
CA ASP A 839 -21.58 -11.14 40.75
C ASP A 839 -22.58 -10.08 41.23
N ALA A 840 -22.76 -9.94 42.54
CA ALA A 840 -23.59 -8.92 43.16
C ALA A 840 -22.87 -8.17 44.29
N LYS A 841 -22.99 -6.84 44.28
CA LYS A 841 -22.45 -5.93 45.31
C LYS A 841 -23.57 -5.11 45.92
N LEU A 842 -23.73 -5.19 47.22
CA LEU A 842 -24.78 -4.50 47.97
C LEU A 842 -24.13 -3.63 49.05
N TYR A 843 -24.55 -2.37 49.14
CA TYR A 843 -24.18 -1.49 50.25
C TYR A 843 -25.39 -0.68 50.70
N GLY A 844 -25.45 -0.33 51.98
CA GLY A 844 -26.58 0.42 52.49
C GLY A 844 -26.45 0.87 53.94
N LEU A 845 -27.47 1.60 54.37
CA LEU A 845 -27.63 2.14 55.71
C LEU A 845 -29.05 1.82 56.21
N VAL A 846 -29.13 1.25 57.40
CA VAL A 846 -30.37 1.12 58.17
C VAL A 846 -30.31 2.08 59.35
N VAL A 847 -31.34 2.90 59.54
CA VAL A 847 -31.49 3.75 60.72
C VAL A 847 -32.83 3.45 61.36
N GLY A 848 -32.84 3.18 62.66
CA GLY A 848 -34.07 2.84 63.36
C GLY A 848 -34.11 3.31 64.79
N THR A 849 -35.28 3.18 65.37
CA THR A 849 -35.54 3.45 66.77
C THR A 849 -36.41 2.34 67.35
N GLY A 850 -36.20 2.02 68.62
CA GLY A 850 -37.00 1.03 69.32
C GLY A 850 -37.00 1.23 70.81
N ARG A 851 -37.99 0.62 71.48
CA ARG A 851 -38.10 0.62 72.95
C ARG A 851 -38.81 -0.61 73.46
N ARG A 852 -38.59 -0.94 74.73
CA ARG A 852 -39.44 -1.90 75.47
C ARG A 852 -40.75 -1.24 75.87
N LEU A 853 -41.84 -2.01 75.91
CA LEU A 853 -43.16 -1.51 76.30
C LEU A 853 -43.23 -1.35 77.83
N ALA A 854 -43.61 -0.18 78.31
CA ALA A 854 -43.71 0.09 79.75
C ALA A 854 -44.74 -0.81 80.47
N SER A 855 -45.84 -1.18 79.79
CA SER A 855 -46.87 -2.08 80.31
C SER A 855 -46.54 -3.57 80.15
N ALA A 856 -45.51 -3.91 79.38
CA ALA A 856 -45.10 -5.28 79.08
C ALA A 856 -43.61 -5.30 78.70
N SER A 857 -42.73 -5.20 79.70
CA SER A 857 -41.28 -4.98 79.52
C SER A 857 -40.56 -6.10 78.76
N ASP A 858 -41.20 -7.26 78.62
CA ASP A 858 -40.70 -8.39 77.83
C ASP A 858 -40.84 -8.17 76.32
N PHE A 859 -41.67 -7.21 75.90
CA PHE A 859 -41.88 -6.86 74.50
C PHE A 859 -41.16 -5.56 74.14
N ALA A 860 -40.54 -5.55 72.96
CA ALA A 860 -40.00 -4.38 72.32
C ALA A 860 -40.62 -4.16 70.95
N VAL A 861 -40.82 -2.90 70.60
CA VAL A 861 -41.28 -2.47 69.28
C VAL A 861 -40.27 -1.53 68.67
N GLY A 862 -40.16 -1.57 67.34
CA GLY A 862 -39.23 -0.71 66.63
C GLY A 862 -39.73 -0.34 65.24
N ALA A 863 -39.24 0.77 64.73
CA ALA A 863 -39.43 1.21 63.36
C ALA A 863 -38.07 1.59 62.77
N GLN A 864 -37.90 1.36 61.47
CA GLN A 864 -36.67 1.71 60.77
C GLN A 864 -36.95 2.26 59.37
N LEU A 865 -35.96 2.98 58.87
CA LEU A 865 -35.80 3.39 57.49
C LEU A 865 -34.51 2.77 56.95
N ASP A 866 -34.54 2.31 55.72
CA ASP A 866 -33.36 1.79 55.03
C ASP A 866 -33.18 2.42 53.66
N ILE A 867 -31.91 2.57 53.26
CA ILE A 867 -31.51 2.89 51.90
C ILE A 867 -30.37 1.96 51.49
N SER A 868 -30.44 1.40 50.29
CA SER A 868 -29.41 0.51 49.77
C SER A 868 -29.22 0.66 48.27
N THR A 869 -28.05 0.26 47.80
CA THR A 869 -27.75 0.14 46.37
C THR A 869 -27.18 -1.23 46.11
N LEU A 870 -27.73 -1.88 45.09
CA LEU A 870 -27.33 -3.18 44.58
C LEU A 870 -26.78 -3.01 43.16
N SER A 871 -25.60 -3.55 42.89
CA SER A 871 -25.03 -3.67 41.54
C SER A 871 -24.92 -5.15 41.20
N VAL A 872 -25.36 -5.55 40.01
CA VAL A 872 -25.32 -6.94 39.54
C VAL A 872 -24.65 -7.00 38.18
N ARG A 873 -23.73 -7.95 38.00
CA ARG A 873 -23.07 -8.25 36.74
C ARG A 873 -23.22 -9.75 36.44
N PRO A 874 -23.99 -10.13 35.40
CA PRO A 874 -24.05 -11.51 34.95
C PRO A 874 -22.71 -12.01 34.40
N ASP A 875 -22.49 -13.31 34.47
CA ASP A 875 -21.34 -13.99 33.88
C ASP A 875 -21.51 -14.22 32.37
N ALA A 876 -20.39 -14.39 31.67
CA ALA A 876 -20.41 -14.76 30.25
C ALA A 876 -21.20 -16.06 30.02
N PRO A 877 -21.94 -16.19 28.90
CA PRO A 877 -21.98 -15.31 27.73
C PRO A 877 -22.92 -14.10 27.87
N TYR A 878 -23.55 -13.91 29.02
CA TYR A 878 -24.45 -12.78 29.27
C TYR A 878 -23.66 -11.49 29.52
N LEU A 879 -23.84 -10.48 28.67
CA LEU A 879 -23.13 -9.21 28.81
C LEU A 879 -24.08 -8.12 29.32
N GLY A 880 -23.66 -7.38 30.34
CA GLY A 880 -24.44 -6.29 30.88
C GLY A 880 -24.11 -5.93 32.32
N LYS A 881 -24.88 -4.99 32.87
CA LYS A 881 -24.84 -4.60 34.28
C LYS A 881 -26.16 -3.98 34.70
N SER A 882 -26.52 -4.18 35.95
CA SER A 882 -27.73 -3.61 36.54
C SER A 882 -27.40 -2.91 37.85
N LYS A 883 -28.11 -1.82 38.14
CA LYS A 883 -28.02 -1.07 39.39
C LYS A 883 -29.43 -0.82 39.92
N ALA A 884 -29.68 -1.17 41.18
CA ALA A 884 -30.95 -0.93 41.85
C ALA A 884 -30.71 -0.11 43.13
N THR A 885 -31.38 1.03 43.25
CA THR A 885 -31.36 1.85 44.47
C THR A 885 -32.70 1.69 45.18
N ALA A 886 -32.69 1.11 46.37
CA ALA A 886 -33.88 0.76 47.12
C ALA A 886 -34.00 1.58 48.41
N GLY A 887 -35.23 1.95 48.77
CA GLY A 887 -35.57 2.51 50.07
C GLY A 887 -36.77 1.79 50.67
N GLY A 888 -36.78 1.64 51.99
CA GLY A 888 -37.85 0.92 52.66
C GLY A 888 -38.14 1.41 54.07
N ILE A 889 -39.32 1.02 54.55
CA ILE A 889 -39.75 1.18 55.93
C ILE A 889 -39.98 -0.21 56.53
N THR A 890 -39.62 -0.41 57.79
CA THR A 890 -39.91 -1.68 58.48
C THR A 890 -40.41 -1.44 59.89
N ALA A 891 -41.44 -2.20 60.27
CA ALA A 891 -41.94 -2.28 61.63
C ALA A 891 -41.55 -3.62 62.24
N HIS A 892 -41.13 -3.60 63.50
CA HIS A 892 -40.62 -4.77 64.22
C HIS A 892 -41.34 -4.97 65.54
N LEU A 893 -41.50 -6.24 65.92
CA LEU A 893 -41.96 -6.71 67.22
C LEU A 893 -40.98 -7.76 67.73
N GLN A 894 -40.52 -7.61 68.96
CA GLN A 894 -39.61 -8.55 69.61
C GLN A 894 -40.14 -8.92 71.00
N TYR A 895 -40.10 -10.19 71.35
CA TYR A 895 -40.34 -10.71 72.68
C TYR A 895 -39.03 -11.30 73.23
N ARG A 896 -38.51 -10.73 74.31
CA ARG A 896 -37.25 -11.16 74.95
C ARG A 896 -37.19 -10.71 76.42
N PRO A 897 -37.72 -11.52 77.36
CA PRO A 897 -37.76 -11.19 78.79
C PRO A 897 -36.36 -11.05 79.42
N ASP A 898 -35.44 -11.95 79.04
CA ASP A 898 -34.07 -11.98 79.52
C ASP A 898 -33.11 -12.09 78.33
N SER A 899 -32.02 -11.31 78.39
CA SER A 899 -31.02 -11.25 77.32
C SER A 899 -30.14 -12.49 77.22
N THR A 900 -30.11 -13.32 78.27
CA THR A 900 -29.20 -14.46 78.48
C THR A 900 -29.91 -15.81 78.65
N GLN A 901 -31.24 -15.85 78.82
CA GLN A 901 -31.97 -17.12 78.92
C GLN A 901 -33.44 -16.99 78.55
N GLY A 902 -34.07 -18.13 78.26
CA GLY A 902 -35.50 -18.23 78.05
C GLY A 902 -35.92 -18.13 76.58
N LEU A 903 -37.23 -18.11 76.38
CA LEU A 903 -37.87 -17.99 75.07
C LEU A 903 -37.65 -16.58 74.52
N PHE A 904 -37.28 -16.48 73.25
CA PHE A 904 -37.31 -15.24 72.50
C PHE A 904 -38.07 -15.42 71.20
N ALA A 905 -38.75 -14.38 70.75
CA ALA A 905 -39.41 -14.34 69.45
C ALA A 905 -39.25 -12.98 68.80
N PHE A 906 -39.32 -12.93 67.47
CA PHE A 906 -39.25 -11.70 66.71
C PHE A 906 -40.13 -11.79 65.46
N SER A 907 -40.54 -10.63 64.96
CA SER A 907 -41.29 -10.47 63.73
C SER A 907 -41.03 -9.09 63.14
N GLY A 908 -40.93 -9.01 61.83
CA GLY A 908 -40.70 -7.77 61.10
C GLY A 908 -41.45 -7.74 59.77
N LEU A 909 -42.01 -6.58 59.44
CA LEU A 909 -42.71 -6.32 58.19
C LEU A 909 -42.07 -5.13 57.48
N ARG A 910 -41.56 -5.35 56.27
CA ARG A 910 -40.96 -4.33 55.41
C ARG A 910 -41.76 -4.10 54.14
N LEU A 911 -41.92 -2.83 53.81
CA LEU A 911 -42.39 -2.34 52.52
C LEU A 911 -41.27 -1.52 51.88
N GLY A 912 -40.98 -1.78 50.61
CA GLY A 912 -39.91 -1.07 49.91
C GLY A 912 -40.22 -0.77 48.45
N LEU A 913 -39.55 0.26 47.95
CA LEU A 913 -39.54 0.66 46.54
C LEU A 913 -38.08 0.70 46.06
N ASP A 914 -37.84 0.31 44.82
CA ASP A 914 -36.54 0.44 44.20
C ASP A 914 -36.60 1.02 42.79
N GLN A 915 -35.68 1.94 42.50
CA GLN A 915 -35.43 2.42 41.15
C GLN A 915 -34.29 1.62 40.56
N VAL A 916 -34.53 1.00 39.41
CA VAL A 916 -33.56 0.14 38.73
C VAL A 916 -33.17 0.73 37.39
N ASP A 917 -31.87 0.73 37.12
CA ASP A 917 -31.29 0.93 35.80
C ASP A 917 -30.60 -0.38 35.35
N MET A 918 -30.96 -0.88 34.18
CA MET A 918 -30.38 -2.10 33.62
C MET A 918 -29.84 -1.86 32.23
N ARG A 919 -28.65 -2.42 31.96
CA ARG A 919 -28.02 -2.45 30.63
C ARG A 919 -27.74 -3.88 30.22
N ARG A 920 -28.20 -4.26 29.03
CA ARG A 920 -27.90 -5.53 28.36
C ARG A 920 -27.08 -5.25 27.11
N GLN A 921 -26.00 -5.99 26.91
CA GLN A 921 -25.11 -5.79 25.77
C GLN A 921 -25.13 -7.02 24.87
N ILE A 922 -25.01 -6.81 23.57
CA ILE A 922 -24.96 -7.86 22.55
C ILE A 922 -23.73 -7.62 21.69
N SER A 923 -22.97 -8.69 21.50
CA SER A 923 -21.69 -8.76 20.82
C SER A 923 -21.67 -10.03 19.98
N ILE A 924 -21.97 -9.90 18.69
CA ILE A 924 -22.04 -11.01 17.73
C ILE A 924 -21.29 -10.59 16.46
N GLY A 925 -20.08 -11.12 16.25
CA GLY A 925 -19.22 -10.67 15.16
C GLY A 925 -19.01 -9.15 15.21
N ASN A 926 -19.28 -8.47 14.10
CA ASN A 926 -19.22 -7.01 14.01
C ASN A 926 -20.49 -6.30 14.52
N TYR A 927 -21.55 -7.05 14.86
CA TYR A 927 -22.78 -6.49 15.45
C TYR A 927 -22.61 -6.24 16.95
N GLN A 928 -22.55 -4.97 17.33
CA GLN A 928 -22.35 -4.53 18.71
C GLN A 928 -23.45 -3.54 19.10
N THR A 929 -24.22 -3.83 20.16
CA THR A 929 -25.26 -2.92 20.65
C THR A 929 -25.43 -3.00 22.16
N THR A 930 -25.97 -1.94 22.76
CA THR A 930 -26.35 -1.88 24.16
C THR A 930 -27.81 -1.46 24.27
N HIS A 931 -28.56 -2.21 25.06
CA HIS A 931 -29.92 -1.93 25.44
C HIS A 931 -29.98 -1.37 26.86
N SER A 932 -30.88 -0.43 27.11
CA SER A 932 -31.13 0.13 28.43
C SER A 932 -32.60 0.06 28.80
N SER A 933 -32.88 -0.19 30.06
CA SER A 933 -34.22 -0.12 30.63
C SER A 933 -34.16 0.42 32.04
N ASP A 934 -35.13 1.25 32.43
CA ASP A 934 -35.32 1.71 33.79
C ASP A 934 -36.75 1.45 34.26
N TRP A 935 -36.92 1.17 35.56
CA TRP A 935 -38.25 0.97 36.15
C TRP A 935 -38.23 1.19 37.66
N THR A 936 -39.42 1.40 38.22
CA THR A 936 -39.65 1.37 39.66
C THR A 936 -40.28 0.04 40.07
N GLY A 937 -39.57 -0.74 40.88
CA GLY A 937 -40.03 -1.98 41.47
C GLY A 937 -40.66 -1.78 42.86
N ARG A 938 -41.37 -2.81 43.33
CA ARG A 938 -41.99 -2.84 44.66
C ARG A 938 -41.61 -4.14 45.37
N SER A 939 -41.38 -4.05 46.68
CA SER A 939 -40.99 -5.16 47.53
C SER A 939 -41.82 -5.22 48.81
N LEU A 940 -42.13 -6.43 49.23
CA LEU A 940 -42.74 -6.77 50.52
C LEU A 940 -41.91 -7.89 51.13
N SER A 941 -41.48 -7.72 52.39
CA SER A 941 -40.80 -8.78 53.11
C SER A 941 -41.36 -8.92 54.52
N LEU A 942 -41.63 -10.15 54.93
CA LEU A 942 -42.11 -10.54 56.25
C LEU A 942 -41.09 -11.51 56.84
N ASP A 943 -40.58 -11.26 58.03
CA ASP A 943 -39.78 -12.20 58.79
C ASP A 943 -40.43 -12.49 60.14
N ALA A 944 -40.30 -13.73 60.61
CA ALA A 944 -40.72 -14.13 61.94
C ALA A 944 -39.85 -15.28 62.44
N GLY A 945 -39.52 -15.30 63.73
CA GLY A 945 -38.73 -16.37 64.31
C GLY A 945 -38.90 -16.51 65.81
N THR A 946 -38.47 -17.66 66.32
CA THR A 946 -38.52 -18.00 67.74
C THR A 946 -37.36 -18.91 68.10
N GLY A 947 -36.94 -18.87 69.35
CA GLY A 947 -35.87 -19.71 69.87
C GLY A 947 -35.82 -19.72 71.38
N TYR A 948 -34.97 -20.57 71.93
CA TYR A 948 -34.79 -20.68 73.38
C TYR A 948 -33.31 -20.63 73.70
N LEU A 949 -32.91 -19.74 74.63
CA LEU A 949 -31.53 -19.64 75.10
C LEU A 949 -31.37 -20.31 76.47
N TRP A 950 -30.39 -21.19 76.60
CA TRP A 950 -29.93 -21.71 77.88
C TRP A 950 -28.73 -20.90 78.36
N ARG A 951 -28.78 -20.40 79.60
CA ARG A 951 -27.61 -19.80 80.26
C ARG A 951 -26.68 -20.93 80.69
N LEU A 952 -25.59 -21.13 79.95
CA LEU A 952 -24.60 -22.18 80.21
C LEU A 952 -23.68 -21.81 81.39
N ASN A 953 -23.34 -20.52 81.50
CA ASN A 953 -22.62 -19.93 82.63
C ASN A 953 -22.95 -18.42 82.71
N PRO A 954 -22.46 -17.67 83.73
CA PRO A 954 -22.80 -16.24 83.87
C PRO A 954 -22.45 -15.36 82.67
N ALA A 955 -21.52 -15.79 81.82
CA ALA A 955 -21.08 -15.05 80.65
C ALA A 955 -21.52 -15.66 79.31
N LEU A 956 -22.04 -16.91 79.25
CA LEU A 956 -22.32 -17.63 78.01
C LEU A 956 -23.72 -18.21 77.98
N SER A 957 -24.42 -17.97 76.88
CA SER A 957 -25.76 -18.50 76.58
C SER A 957 -25.77 -19.16 75.21
N ALA A 958 -26.49 -20.25 75.04
CA ALA A 958 -26.63 -20.92 73.75
C ALA A 958 -27.99 -21.59 73.60
N GLY A 959 -28.49 -21.69 72.38
CA GLY A 959 -29.65 -22.53 72.12
C GLY A 959 -30.19 -22.43 70.69
N PRO A 960 -31.20 -23.26 70.37
CA PRO A 960 -31.73 -23.35 69.02
C PRO A 960 -32.65 -22.19 68.69
N PHE A 961 -32.75 -21.88 67.39
CA PHE A 961 -33.76 -20.98 66.84
C PHE A 961 -34.29 -21.51 65.52
N VAL A 962 -35.52 -21.13 65.21
CA VAL A 962 -36.16 -21.33 63.91
C VAL A 962 -36.73 -20.01 63.43
N SER A 963 -36.63 -19.73 62.15
CA SER A 963 -37.24 -18.55 61.54
C SER A 963 -37.80 -18.83 60.15
N MET A 964 -38.65 -17.93 59.69
CA MET A 964 -39.25 -17.95 58.38
C MET A 964 -39.21 -16.53 57.79
N ASN A 965 -38.90 -16.43 56.50
CA ASN A 965 -38.94 -15.19 55.75
C ASN A 965 -39.70 -15.40 54.44
N TYR A 966 -40.74 -14.60 54.24
CA TYR A 966 -41.45 -14.48 52.98
C TYR A 966 -41.07 -13.16 52.33
N ALA A 967 -40.58 -13.21 51.09
CA ALA A 967 -40.24 -12.03 50.30
C ALA A 967 -41.02 -12.05 48.99
N LEU A 968 -41.52 -10.90 48.57
CA LEU A 968 -42.26 -10.71 47.33
C LEU A 968 -41.69 -9.48 46.61
N LEU A 969 -41.35 -9.65 45.34
CA LEU A 969 -40.94 -8.58 44.43
C LEU A 969 -41.91 -8.47 43.26
N SER A 970 -42.15 -7.25 42.80
CA SER A 970 -42.91 -7.00 41.58
C SER A 970 -42.28 -5.92 40.72
N ARG A 971 -42.33 -6.13 39.41
CA ARG A 971 -41.83 -5.24 38.36
C ARG A 971 -42.94 -4.99 37.32
N PRO A 972 -43.09 -3.77 36.78
CA PRO A 972 -43.94 -3.52 35.62
C PRO A 972 -43.40 -4.24 34.35
N SER A 973 -44.17 -4.18 33.26
CA SER A 973 -43.64 -4.50 31.93
C SER A 973 -42.54 -3.52 31.55
N ILE A 974 -41.62 -3.94 30.69
CA ILE A 974 -40.46 -3.15 30.28
C ILE A 974 -40.34 -3.17 28.77
N ASP A 975 -40.17 -1.98 28.20
CA ASP A 975 -39.64 -1.81 26.85
C ASP A 975 -38.18 -1.38 26.95
N GLU A 976 -37.28 -2.17 26.40
CA GLU A 976 -35.89 -1.74 26.27
C GLU A 976 -35.77 -0.58 25.27
N SER A 977 -34.77 0.28 25.49
CA SER A 977 -34.27 1.24 24.51
C SER A 977 -33.00 0.70 23.86
N GLY A 978 -32.54 1.27 22.74
CA GLY A 978 -31.34 0.82 22.00
C GLY A 978 -31.63 0.40 20.56
N ASN A 979 -30.74 -0.36 19.91
CA ASN A 979 -30.94 -0.78 18.51
C ASN A 979 -32.24 -1.58 18.34
N ALA A 980 -33.00 -1.34 17.26
CA ALA A 980 -34.31 -1.93 17.08
C ALA A 980 -34.27 -3.46 16.83
N ALA A 981 -33.22 -3.98 16.17
CA ALA A 981 -33.06 -5.39 15.78
C ALA A 981 -33.24 -6.39 16.93
N THR A 982 -32.72 -6.04 18.10
CA THR A 982 -32.56 -6.95 19.25
C THR A 982 -33.18 -6.41 20.53
N ARG A 983 -33.97 -5.33 20.40
CA ARG A 983 -34.70 -4.70 21.51
C ARG A 983 -35.84 -5.60 21.95
N LEU A 984 -35.94 -5.83 23.25
CA LEU A 984 -36.98 -6.68 23.83
C LEU A 984 -38.06 -5.86 24.52
N HIS A 985 -39.30 -6.33 24.37
CA HIS A 985 -40.37 -6.08 25.34
C HIS A 985 -40.42 -7.25 26.31
N LEU A 986 -40.51 -6.96 27.60
CA LEU A 986 -40.64 -7.93 28.67
C LEU A 986 -41.95 -7.71 29.42
N ASP A 987 -42.72 -8.78 29.60
CA ASP A 987 -43.95 -8.72 30.38
C ASP A 987 -43.68 -8.36 31.85
N SER A 988 -44.71 -7.83 32.53
CA SER A 988 -44.66 -7.56 33.96
C SER A 988 -44.36 -8.82 34.76
N MET A 989 -43.61 -8.70 35.85
CA MET A 989 -43.13 -9.86 36.59
C MET A 989 -43.39 -9.75 38.08
N ARG A 990 -43.77 -10.87 38.71
CA ARG A 990 -43.94 -10.98 40.16
C ARG A 990 -43.26 -12.27 40.62
N ILE A 991 -42.44 -12.18 41.66
CA ILE A 991 -41.76 -13.34 42.25
C ILE A 991 -41.88 -13.32 43.76
N ASP A 992 -42.22 -14.46 44.34
CA ASP A 992 -42.24 -14.71 45.78
C ASP A 992 -41.29 -15.82 46.19
N ALA A 993 -40.75 -15.71 47.40
CA ALA A 993 -39.82 -16.68 47.97
C ALA A 993 -40.10 -16.88 49.45
N LEU A 994 -40.14 -18.15 49.89
CA LEU A 994 -40.35 -18.53 51.28
C LEU A 994 -39.17 -19.35 51.78
N ARG A 995 -38.42 -18.78 52.73
CA ARG A 995 -37.26 -19.40 53.34
C ARG A 995 -37.53 -19.75 54.79
N SER A 996 -37.28 -20.99 55.19
CA SER A 996 -37.13 -21.35 56.59
C SER A 996 -35.66 -21.42 56.97
N SER A 997 -35.32 -21.03 58.20
CA SER A 997 -33.98 -21.15 58.77
C SER A 997 -34.05 -21.93 60.06
N LEU A 998 -33.17 -22.91 60.24
CA LEU A 998 -32.98 -23.64 61.50
C LEU A 998 -31.53 -23.48 61.94
N GLY A 999 -31.28 -23.03 63.16
CA GLY A 999 -29.92 -22.75 63.59
C GLY A 999 -29.69 -22.83 65.09
N LEU A 1000 -28.44 -22.64 65.46
CA LEU A 1000 -27.96 -22.50 66.82
C LEU A 1000 -27.40 -21.08 67.00
N ALA A 1001 -27.84 -20.42 68.06
CA ALA A 1001 -27.38 -19.09 68.44
C ALA A 1001 -26.59 -19.18 69.75
N THR A 1002 -25.48 -18.47 69.83
CA THR A 1002 -24.63 -18.36 71.01
C THR A 1002 -24.35 -16.90 71.32
N SER A 1003 -24.43 -16.52 72.59
CA SER A 1003 -24.20 -15.17 73.07
C SER A 1003 -23.26 -15.22 74.27
N TRP A 1004 -22.15 -14.51 74.17
CA TRP A 1004 -21.20 -14.33 75.25
C TRP A 1004 -21.19 -12.86 75.68
N ARG A 1005 -21.21 -12.57 76.98
CA ARG A 1005 -21.22 -11.21 77.50
C ARG A 1005 -20.38 -11.13 78.77
N SER A 1006 -19.50 -10.14 78.85
CA SER A 1006 -18.63 -9.92 80.01
C SER A 1006 -18.45 -8.44 80.29
N ALA A 1007 -18.82 -8.03 81.50
CA ALA A 1007 -18.47 -6.73 82.05
C ALA A 1007 -16.94 -6.60 82.19
N ARG A 1008 -16.44 -5.37 82.06
CA ARG A 1008 -15.03 -5.01 82.17
C ARG A 1008 -14.80 -4.21 83.44
N SER A 1009 -13.55 -4.18 83.90
CA SER A 1009 -13.16 -3.43 85.11
C SER A 1009 -13.37 -1.91 84.99
N ASP A 1010 -13.48 -1.38 83.77
CA ASP A 1010 -13.74 0.03 83.48
C ASP A 1010 -15.23 0.40 83.38
N GLY A 1011 -16.13 -0.55 83.71
CA GLY A 1011 -17.59 -0.36 83.62
C GLY A 1011 -18.18 -0.57 82.22
N SER A 1012 -17.34 -0.81 81.19
CA SER A 1012 -17.82 -1.16 79.85
C SER A 1012 -18.26 -2.63 79.78
N THR A 1013 -19.08 -2.98 78.77
CA THR A 1013 -19.46 -4.38 78.52
C THR A 1013 -19.06 -4.82 77.12
N LEU A 1014 -18.45 -5.99 77.02
CA LEU A 1014 -18.18 -6.64 75.74
C LEU A 1014 -19.17 -7.78 75.53
N ALA A 1015 -19.82 -7.81 74.37
CA ALA A 1015 -20.71 -8.89 73.96
C ALA A 1015 -20.25 -9.46 72.63
N MET A 1016 -20.27 -10.78 72.50
CA MET A 1016 -20.05 -11.52 71.28
C MET A 1016 -21.28 -12.37 70.98
N HIS A 1017 -21.69 -12.42 69.71
CA HIS A 1017 -22.76 -13.28 69.25
C HIS A 1017 -22.26 -14.12 68.08
N PHE A 1018 -22.57 -15.41 68.08
CA PHE A 1018 -22.28 -16.30 66.97
C PHE A 1018 -23.51 -17.16 66.65
N ASP A 1019 -23.93 -17.18 65.39
CA ASP A 1019 -24.99 -18.06 64.90
C ASP A 1019 -24.56 -18.87 63.68
N ILE A 1020 -25.04 -20.11 63.62
CA ILE A 1020 -24.91 -21.04 62.50
C ILE A 1020 -26.30 -21.53 62.13
N ARG A 1021 -26.64 -21.51 60.84
CA ARG A 1021 -27.98 -21.84 60.37
C ARG A 1021 -27.97 -22.62 59.06
N TRP A 1022 -28.99 -23.45 58.89
CA TRP A 1022 -29.36 -24.07 57.63
C TRP A 1022 -30.65 -23.41 57.13
N ASP A 1023 -30.58 -22.90 55.91
CA ASP A 1023 -31.65 -22.18 55.25
C ASP A 1023 -32.22 -23.02 54.09
N ARG A 1024 -33.54 -23.09 53.95
CA ARG A 1024 -34.23 -23.86 52.88
C ARG A 1024 -35.36 -23.05 52.22
N GLU A 1025 -35.35 -23.03 50.88
CA GLU A 1025 -36.40 -22.43 50.03
C GLU A 1025 -37.53 -23.43 49.71
N TRP A 1026 -38.76 -23.02 49.98
CA TRP A 1026 -39.95 -23.88 49.83
C TRP A 1026 -40.78 -23.63 48.57
N LEU A 1027 -40.84 -22.38 48.10
CA LEU A 1027 -41.62 -22.03 46.91
C LEU A 1027 -40.91 -22.42 45.61
N ASN A 1028 -41.62 -22.26 44.49
CA ASN A 1028 -41.01 -22.41 43.17
C ASN A 1028 -39.90 -21.36 43.00
N ARG A 1029 -38.79 -21.78 42.42
CA ARG A 1029 -37.60 -20.94 42.21
C ARG A 1029 -37.40 -20.61 40.74
N ASP A 1030 -38.21 -21.20 39.86
CA ASP A 1030 -38.18 -20.98 38.43
C ASP A 1030 -38.88 -19.65 38.10
N LEU A 1031 -38.09 -18.67 37.69
CA LEU A 1031 -38.53 -17.39 37.17
C LEU A 1031 -38.81 -17.55 35.66
N THR A 1032 -40.08 -17.55 35.27
CA THR A 1032 -40.49 -17.56 33.86
C THR A 1032 -40.71 -16.14 33.37
N GLN A 1033 -39.89 -15.67 32.43
CA GLN A 1033 -40.01 -14.36 31.80
C GLN A 1033 -40.43 -14.52 30.34
N ALA A 1034 -41.60 -13.98 29.98
CA ALA A 1034 -42.03 -13.82 28.60
C ALA A 1034 -41.41 -12.55 27.99
N ALA A 1035 -40.89 -12.67 26.77
CA ALA A 1035 -40.37 -11.54 26.00
C ALA A 1035 -40.61 -11.71 24.49
N HIS A 1036 -40.58 -10.62 23.75
CA HIS A 1036 -40.56 -10.63 22.28
C HIS A 1036 -39.68 -9.51 21.74
N PHE A 1037 -39.20 -9.64 20.50
CA PHE A 1037 -38.51 -8.56 19.81
C PHE A 1037 -39.53 -7.46 19.46
N VAL A 1038 -39.28 -6.22 19.86
CA VAL A 1038 -40.24 -5.10 19.69
C VAL A 1038 -40.61 -4.87 18.21
N ILE A 1039 -39.67 -5.15 17.30
CA ILE A 1039 -39.86 -5.01 15.85
C ILE A 1039 -40.60 -6.19 15.21
N ALA A 1040 -40.81 -7.28 15.94
CA ALA A 1040 -41.58 -8.43 15.48
C ALA A 1040 -43.03 -8.33 15.96
N PRO A 1041 -43.99 -8.95 15.25
CA PRO A 1041 -45.37 -9.04 15.73
C PRO A 1041 -45.43 -9.78 17.08
N THR A 1042 -46.44 -9.47 17.90
CA THR A 1042 -46.62 -10.01 19.26
C THR A 1042 -46.84 -11.53 19.32
N ASN A 1043 -47.00 -12.21 18.19
CA ASN A 1043 -47.07 -13.68 18.10
C ASN A 1043 -45.69 -14.37 18.12
N THR A 1044 -44.60 -13.61 18.31
CA THR A 1044 -43.21 -14.11 18.37
C THR A 1044 -42.66 -14.27 19.79
N THR A 1045 -43.53 -14.20 20.80
CA THR A 1045 -43.16 -14.32 22.22
C THR A 1045 -42.43 -15.63 22.51
N PHE A 1046 -41.37 -15.51 23.30
CA PHE A 1046 -40.60 -16.63 23.83
C PHE A 1046 -40.39 -16.46 25.33
N ASN A 1047 -40.28 -17.59 26.02
CA ASN A 1047 -40.10 -17.63 27.46
C ASN A 1047 -38.67 -18.04 27.80
N THR A 1048 -38.11 -17.41 28.83
CA THR A 1048 -36.92 -17.92 29.52
C THR A 1048 -37.29 -18.36 30.93
N ILE A 1049 -36.81 -19.53 31.35
CA ILE A 1049 -37.02 -20.08 32.68
C ILE A 1049 -35.66 -20.16 33.38
N ASN A 1050 -35.51 -19.46 34.50
CA ASN A 1050 -34.27 -19.47 35.27
C ASN A 1050 -34.52 -19.69 36.76
N ASN A 1051 -33.76 -20.58 37.40
CA ASN A 1051 -33.67 -20.69 38.85
C ASN A 1051 -33.02 -19.41 39.43
N VAL A 1052 -33.67 -18.76 40.40
CA VAL A 1052 -33.17 -17.50 40.98
C VAL A 1052 -32.62 -17.61 42.41
N LEU A 1053 -32.76 -18.77 43.07
CA LEU A 1053 -32.30 -18.96 44.44
C LEU A 1053 -31.76 -20.39 44.66
N PRO A 1054 -30.67 -20.57 45.43
CA PRO A 1054 -30.25 -21.91 45.86
C PRO A 1054 -31.28 -22.54 46.79
N ARG A 1055 -31.54 -23.85 46.65
CA ARG A 1055 -32.60 -24.55 47.41
C ARG A 1055 -32.25 -24.63 48.89
N ASN A 1056 -30.97 -24.88 49.19
CA ASN A 1056 -30.46 -24.99 50.55
C ASN A 1056 -29.16 -24.20 50.64
N THR A 1057 -28.98 -23.45 51.73
CA THR A 1057 -27.72 -22.76 52.04
C THR A 1057 -27.38 -22.91 53.51
N MET A 1058 -26.11 -22.75 53.85
CA MET A 1058 -25.60 -22.71 55.20
C MET A 1058 -25.11 -21.29 55.48
N GLY A 1059 -25.60 -20.70 56.56
CA GLY A 1059 -25.21 -19.36 57.01
C GLY A 1059 -24.38 -19.43 58.30
N MET A 1060 -23.37 -18.59 58.40
CA MET A 1060 -22.61 -18.36 59.63
C MET A 1060 -22.50 -16.87 59.89
N ARG A 1061 -22.56 -16.49 61.16
CA ARG A 1061 -22.45 -15.10 61.57
C ARG A 1061 -21.71 -14.97 62.89
N ALA A 1062 -20.83 -13.97 62.97
CA ALA A 1062 -20.15 -13.56 64.19
C ALA A 1062 -20.26 -12.04 64.36
N GLY A 1063 -20.57 -11.58 65.56
CA GLY A 1063 -20.64 -10.15 65.89
C GLY A 1063 -19.98 -9.85 67.23
N LEU A 1064 -19.37 -8.67 67.32
CA LEU A 1064 -18.76 -8.12 68.52
C LEU A 1064 -19.37 -6.75 68.79
N THR A 1065 -19.88 -6.53 70.01
CA THR A 1065 -20.43 -5.25 70.45
C THR A 1065 -19.71 -4.79 71.71
N TRP A 1066 -19.15 -3.59 71.67
CA TRP A 1066 -18.59 -2.90 72.82
C TRP A 1066 -19.54 -1.80 73.28
N GLN A 1067 -20.08 -1.97 74.48
CA GLN A 1067 -20.88 -0.97 75.16
C GLN A 1067 -19.96 -0.13 76.05
N ARG A 1068 -19.63 1.08 75.59
CA ARG A 1068 -18.66 1.98 76.22
C ARG A 1068 -19.21 2.67 77.46
N SER A 1069 -20.49 3.04 77.44
CA SER A 1069 -21.19 3.70 78.55
C SER A 1069 -22.68 3.30 78.55
N GLU A 1070 -23.45 3.84 79.50
CA GLU A 1070 -24.92 3.66 79.53
C GLU A 1070 -25.59 4.22 78.26
N GLY A 1071 -25.00 5.25 77.65
CA GLY A 1071 -25.57 5.96 76.50
C GLY A 1071 -25.09 5.48 75.12
N LEU A 1072 -23.98 4.74 74.99
CA LEU A 1072 -23.35 4.46 73.69
C LEU A 1072 -22.80 3.02 73.54
N SER A 1073 -23.09 2.38 72.41
CA SER A 1073 -22.46 1.12 71.98
C SER A 1073 -22.11 1.12 70.50
N VAL A 1074 -21.00 0.46 70.21
CA VAL A 1074 -20.46 0.27 68.86
C VAL A 1074 -20.25 -1.22 68.64
N GLY A 1075 -20.60 -1.74 67.47
CA GLY A 1075 -20.37 -3.13 67.15
C GLY A 1075 -20.02 -3.36 65.68
N ALA A 1076 -19.44 -4.52 65.42
CA ALA A 1076 -19.15 -5.00 64.08
C ALA A 1076 -19.67 -6.44 63.93
N THR A 1077 -20.23 -6.75 62.77
CA THR A 1077 -20.75 -8.09 62.43
C THR A 1077 -20.16 -8.54 61.10
N LEU A 1078 -19.77 -9.81 61.02
CA LEU A 1078 -19.42 -10.49 59.78
C LEU A 1078 -20.36 -11.69 59.59
N SER A 1079 -20.89 -11.88 58.39
CA SER A 1079 -21.63 -13.08 58.02
C SER A 1079 -21.21 -13.64 56.67
N ALA A 1080 -21.27 -14.96 56.56
CA ALA A 1080 -21.05 -15.69 55.33
C ALA A 1080 -22.24 -16.63 55.06
N GLN A 1081 -22.56 -16.85 53.79
CA GLN A 1081 -23.59 -17.81 53.36
C GLN A 1081 -23.06 -18.60 52.17
N LEU A 1082 -23.29 -19.92 52.16
CA LEU A 1082 -22.75 -20.86 51.17
C LEU A 1082 -23.80 -21.89 50.76
N GLY A 1083 -23.91 -22.24 49.47
CA GLY A 1083 -24.67 -23.42 49.04
C GLY A 1083 -25.01 -23.46 47.54
N SER A 1084 -24.93 -24.64 46.92
CA SER A 1084 -25.27 -24.87 45.49
C SER A 1084 -24.69 -23.81 44.53
N GLY A 1085 -23.38 -23.56 44.60
CA GLY A 1085 -22.69 -22.55 43.78
C GLY A 1085 -22.89 -21.10 44.23
N TYR A 1086 -23.72 -20.84 45.25
CA TYR A 1086 -23.85 -19.51 45.85
C TYR A 1086 -22.84 -19.31 46.98
N SER A 1087 -22.18 -18.16 47.00
CA SER A 1087 -21.40 -17.68 48.12
C SER A 1087 -21.68 -16.20 48.39
N SER A 1088 -21.66 -15.79 49.65
CA SER A 1088 -21.71 -14.36 49.97
C SER A 1088 -21.01 -14.04 51.27
N LEU A 1089 -20.41 -12.86 51.34
CA LEU A 1089 -19.78 -12.28 52.52
C LEU A 1089 -20.36 -10.89 52.79
N GLN A 1090 -20.82 -10.67 54.02
CA GLN A 1090 -21.39 -9.39 54.46
C GLN A 1090 -20.67 -8.89 55.71
N GLY A 1091 -20.28 -7.62 55.70
CA GLY A 1091 -19.81 -6.87 56.86
C GLY A 1091 -20.80 -5.79 57.29
N GLN A 1092 -20.88 -5.54 58.60
CA GLN A 1092 -21.75 -4.51 59.19
C GLN A 1092 -21.02 -3.75 60.29
N ALA A 1093 -21.30 -2.45 60.41
CA ALA A 1093 -20.88 -1.59 61.50
C ALA A 1093 -22.13 -0.95 62.14
N ASN A 1094 -22.32 -1.21 63.43
CA ASN A 1094 -23.51 -0.85 64.19
C ASN A 1094 -23.17 0.22 65.23
N PHE A 1095 -24.01 1.26 65.31
CA PHE A 1095 -23.92 2.31 66.32
C PHE A 1095 -25.29 2.46 66.98
N SER A 1096 -25.36 2.45 68.30
CA SER A 1096 -26.62 2.67 69.01
C SER A 1096 -26.47 3.57 70.23
N TRP A 1097 -27.48 4.39 70.47
CA TRP A 1097 -27.48 5.40 71.51
C TRP A 1097 -28.87 5.58 72.14
N THR A 1098 -28.90 6.03 73.40
CA THR A 1098 -30.12 6.33 74.14
C THR A 1098 -30.39 7.83 74.08
N PHE A 1099 -31.64 8.23 73.92
CA PHE A 1099 -32.08 9.63 73.93
C PHE A 1099 -32.66 10.05 75.27
#